data_AF-A0A7X9HWZ9-F1
#
_entry.id   AF-A0A7X9HWZ9-F1
#
_cell.length_a   1.000
_cell.length_b   1.000
_cell.length_c   1.000
_cell.angle_alpha   90.00
_cell.angle_beta   90.00
_cell.angle_gamma   90.00
#
_symmetry.space_group_name_H-M   'P 1'
#
loop_
_entity.id
_entity.type
_entity.pdbx_description
1 polymer ?
#
loop_
_entity_poly.entity_id
_entity_poly.type
_entity_poly.pdbx_seq_one_letter_code
_entity_poly.pdbx_strand_id
1 'polypeptide(L)'
;MIESGTTQVESDGTFTILFTPEADERLKDQKGITYTYAVSANVTDEGGETRGDEKRFNIGFSTVEPSVSPLKQFFSEKEKLSFDFSLKDLNGNPQKGKGIYSIYTVEPFNETPLPQNFTIKKEKTKYSNDEDFIKPRWDNPESFDKFLSLLKTSKMVKQGEVEFDEEGKCSLETASLQKGIYRIKIEVKDTFGQPSENFKDFFVTEDGASLNLPLVLLSDKKNYEVNETAQILVYSGYQDSDITLRFCDKRGIVRNEKIKGGKVSVIKYPVLDESRGGIIIDASMVKNYTFFSERISLSVPYTNKELAIKFENFRERITPNIKESWKIKIVSPNGEAAKKNAVEVLASMYDKSLDIFAKHDFPQFMNLFPRSYSPPAPQKSILRGENLFTFERDFYKYIPYPTFNEPSLKSISGYGIGGPGRRYYTSAKRAKGEVYDESAIEGGVLGGVVAPAPAPAMAAEKTAPQEADKENKLEESSSKDGKGETGQIRENFAETPFFYPHLLTEADGSVSIEFVPPDSLTKYKFMLFAHGEGIVSGKSEKDVEAAKDFMVRSYLPRFLREGDEISIKVMVNNTFNKEIESKIVLKITDAESGSEITSSFSPDSKSKTVRVKSKKSETTFFSLKVPKKIQEVKFEISGSYENFVDGERKPLPVLPSRIHLAESKFVTLKENETREIVFEDLLTPTDKTRINEKMVLTVDAQLLYSALEAMPYLVEYPYECTEQLANKFFAVGILNRIIKDNPSLEKFAREFSQRETKYENFYGDDPNRRMVLEETPWLIESKGGDSDNPIIPILNPDVSRMVEQTSLKKLLDAQYPSGGFPWWAGGRPSPYITLYIVYAFSKAAEFGVDVPQENIKKAFTYLKNEGLKKDIDWCIAHDTGWEFITFMNYVLSNYNNPEIYKHAFSESYRNKLADFSFKHWKSHSPYLKLQLALTLKRMKREKDALLVHESVFDSAITRKDEGTFWMIEDKSWLWYNDTVETQAFALKELIEINPKDEKNEGLLLWLFLNKKLNHWKSTKATAEALYSILSYLKSKGAIAVKESIKIKAGDSFEKELVFEPEKYTGKKNQIVFEQNEITSDMGKIEFHKEGRGFAFASATLHFSTEELPAQSKGDFFNIERTFFKRVKQGNEFVLEPINQNTIVQVGDQIEVELKIKSKHPAEYIHIRAPRPSGCEPERLKSGWVWTLGLYYYETVRDSAEDFFIEDIPQGEFKLKYRLRCQQSGKFKTAPATIQSMYAPEFVAYSSGKEVKIEEKK
;
A
#
# COMPACT_ATOMS: atom_id res chain seq x y z
N MET A 1 7.16 -6.30 32.58
CA MET A 1 8.49 -5.91 32.09
C MET A 1 9.50 -6.34 33.12
N ILE A 2 10.53 -7.10 32.71
CA ILE A 2 11.57 -7.62 33.63
C ILE A 2 12.58 -6.52 33.96
N GLU A 3 13.06 -5.80 32.95
CA GLU A 3 14.02 -4.70 33.11
C GLU A 3 13.94 -3.74 31.90
N SER A 4 14.44 -2.50 32.06
CA SER A 4 14.62 -1.54 30.98
C SER A 4 15.81 -0.62 31.26
N GLY A 5 16.58 -0.26 30.23
CA GLY A 5 17.72 0.64 30.38
C GLY A 5 18.21 1.19 29.04
N THR A 6 19.31 1.95 29.08
CA THR A 6 20.01 2.48 27.91
C THR A 6 21.49 2.13 28.01
N THR A 7 22.09 1.71 26.91
CA THR A 7 23.53 1.42 26.81
C THR A 7 24.09 2.02 25.53
N GLN A 8 25.41 2.23 25.47
CA GLN A 8 26.08 2.66 24.26
C GLN A 8 26.44 1.44 23.40
N VAL A 9 26.45 1.65 22.08
CA VAL A 9 26.91 0.66 21.12
C VAL A 9 28.44 0.75 21.06
N GLU A 10 29.09 -0.39 21.21
CA GLU A 10 30.53 -0.55 21.06
C GLU A 10 30.94 -0.32 19.60
N SER A 11 32.24 -0.11 19.37
CA SER A 11 32.69 0.30 18.04
C SER A 11 32.60 -0.77 16.94
N ASP A 12 32.28 -2.00 17.30
CA ASP A 12 31.98 -3.09 16.38
C ASP A 12 30.46 -3.26 16.14
N GLY A 13 29.63 -2.33 16.65
CA GLY A 13 28.18 -2.37 16.52
C GLY A 13 27.48 -3.24 17.58
N THR A 14 28.22 -3.80 18.54
CA THR A 14 27.65 -4.65 19.59
C THR A 14 27.20 -3.84 20.81
N PHE A 15 26.28 -4.38 21.61
CA PHE A 15 25.94 -3.81 22.91
C PHE A 15 25.56 -4.95 23.88
N THR A 16 25.78 -4.73 25.17
CA THR A 16 25.49 -5.73 26.20
C THR A 16 24.27 -5.32 27.02
N ILE A 17 23.31 -6.23 27.14
CA ILE A 17 22.18 -6.12 28.07
C ILE A 17 22.41 -7.15 29.18
N LEU A 18 22.39 -6.69 30.41
CA LEU A 18 22.42 -7.53 31.60
C LEU A 18 21.03 -7.51 32.22
N PHE A 19 20.45 -8.68 32.47
CA PHE A 19 19.22 -8.83 33.23
C PHE A 19 19.21 -10.19 33.91
N THR A 20 18.42 -10.34 34.97
CA THR A 20 18.24 -11.63 35.66
C THR A 20 16.90 -12.24 35.27
N PRO A 21 16.87 -13.41 34.60
CA PRO A 21 15.61 -14.06 34.25
C PRO A 21 14.91 -14.62 35.50
N GLU A 22 13.64 -14.28 35.70
CA GLU A 22 12.81 -14.87 36.76
C GLU A 22 12.24 -16.23 36.32
N ALA A 23 12.42 -17.27 37.13
CA ALA A 23 11.90 -18.62 36.90
C ALA A 23 11.22 -19.19 38.16
N ASP A 24 10.20 -20.04 38.01
CA ASP A 24 9.59 -20.76 39.14
C ASP A 24 10.47 -21.95 39.55
N GLU A 25 11.29 -21.77 40.59
CA GLU A 25 12.21 -22.80 41.07
C GLU A 25 11.52 -24.08 41.56
N ARG A 26 10.22 -24.04 41.87
CA ARG A 26 9.45 -25.23 42.26
C ARG A 26 9.34 -26.24 41.12
N LEU A 27 9.58 -25.80 39.87
CA LEU A 27 9.55 -26.64 38.68
C LEU A 27 10.95 -27.17 38.30
N LYS A 28 11.99 -26.92 39.10
CA LYS A 28 13.37 -27.35 38.81
C LYS A 28 13.51 -28.86 38.62
N ASP A 29 12.73 -29.64 39.36
CA ASP A 29 12.75 -31.11 39.27
C ASP A 29 11.87 -31.65 38.11
N GLN A 30 11.12 -30.78 37.43
CA GLN A 30 10.35 -31.14 36.25
C GLN A 30 11.22 -31.03 34.99
N LYS A 31 11.47 -32.18 34.35
CA LYS A 31 12.27 -32.28 33.12
C LYS A 31 11.59 -31.54 31.97
N GLY A 32 12.37 -30.80 31.17
CA GLY A 32 11.92 -30.18 29.92
C GLY A 32 11.19 -28.83 30.05
N ILE A 33 11.20 -28.19 31.23
CA ILE A 33 10.64 -26.85 31.41
C ILE A 33 11.59 -25.78 30.86
N THR A 34 11.08 -24.95 29.95
CA THR A 34 11.78 -23.79 29.38
C THR A 34 10.88 -22.55 29.42
N TYR A 35 11.47 -21.39 29.67
CA TYR A 35 10.85 -20.07 29.69
C TYR A 35 11.32 -19.27 28.47
N THR A 36 10.40 -18.60 27.77
CA THR A 36 10.74 -17.72 26.64
C THR A 36 10.76 -16.26 27.09
N TYR A 37 11.88 -15.58 26.86
CA TYR A 37 12.06 -14.16 27.14
C TYR A 37 12.17 -13.38 25.82
N ALA A 38 11.61 -12.18 25.79
CA ALA A 38 11.71 -11.26 24.67
C ALA A 38 12.55 -10.05 25.07
N VAL A 39 13.55 -9.72 24.26
CA VAL A 39 14.38 -8.51 24.39
C VAL A 39 14.11 -7.65 23.17
N SER A 40 13.56 -6.46 23.42
CA SER A 40 13.37 -5.42 22.42
C SER A 40 14.45 -4.35 22.57
N ALA A 41 15.15 -3.99 21.50
CA ALA A 41 16.14 -2.92 21.49
C ALA A 41 15.77 -1.86 20.45
N ASN A 42 15.90 -0.58 20.80
CA ASN A 42 15.84 0.54 19.87
C ASN A 42 17.22 1.17 19.79
N VAL A 43 17.83 1.14 18.60
CA VAL A 43 19.16 1.65 18.33
C VAL A 43 19.01 2.90 17.48
N THR A 44 19.57 4.02 17.95
CA THR A 44 19.71 5.24 17.15
C THR A 44 21.12 5.27 16.59
N ASP A 45 21.24 5.34 15.27
CA ASP A 45 22.54 5.43 14.60
C ASP A 45 23.14 6.83 14.71
N GLU A 46 24.38 6.98 14.23
CA GLU A 46 25.04 8.28 14.17
C GLU A 46 24.33 9.28 13.24
N GLY A 47 23.41 8.87 12.37
CA GLY A 47 22.56 9.73 11.54
C GLY A 47 21.33 10.30 12.25
N GLY A 48 21.02 9.82 13.47
CA GLY A 48 19.80 10.17 14.19
C GLY A 48 18.59 9.28 13.83
N GLU A 49 18.78 8.27 12.99
CA GLU A 49 17.76 7.31 12.61
C GLU A 49 17.65 6.23 13.70
N THR A 50 16.44 6.03 14.24
CA THR A 50 16.19 4.96 15.21
C THR A 50 15.51 3.76 14.57
N ARG A 51 16.06 2.57 14.80
CA ARG A 51 15.46 1.29 14.42
C ARG A 51 15.25 0.40 15.64
N GLY A 52 14.12 -0.29 15.65
CA GLY A 52 13.75 -1.23 16.71
C GLY A 52 13.74 -2.66 16.21
N ASP A 53 14.20 -3.61 17.02
CA ASP A 53 14.06 -5.04 16.76
C ASP A 53 13.73 -5.81 18.06
N GLU A 54 13.11 -6.98 17.93
CA GLU A 54 12.78 -7.88 19.03
C GLU A 54 13.40 -9.26 18.78
N LYS A 55 14.18 -9.74 19.75
CA LYS A 55 14.68 -11.11 19.77
C LYS A 55 14.07 -11.89 20.92
N ARG A 56 13.66 -13.13 20.63
CA ARG A 56 13.20 -14.08 21.66
C ARG A 56 14.24 -15.16 21.88
N PHE A 57 14.41 -15.58 23.12
CA PHE A 57 15.27 -16.71 23.49
C PHE A 57 14.67 -17.51 24.64
N ASN A 58 15.02 -18.78 24.69
CA ASN A 58 14.58 -19.73 25.69
C ASN A 58 15.66 -19.97 26.73
N ILE A 59 15.26 -20.05 28.00
CA ILE A 59 16.11 -20.43 29.14
C ILE A 59 15.41 -21.57 29.89
N GLY A 60 16.16 -22.56 30.33
CA GLY A 60 15.65 -23.70 31.08
C GLY A 60 16.66 -24.19 32.09
N PHE A 61 16.31 -25.23 32.85
CA PHE A 61 17.19 -25.81 33.86
C PHE A 61 18.35 -26.64 33.29
N SER A 62 18.34 -26.92 31.98
CA SER A 62 19.50 -27.40 31.22
C SER A 62 19.74 -26.49 30.02
N THR A 63 21.00 -26.25 29.67
CA THR A 63 21.33 -25.35 28.55
C THR A 63 21.36 -26.02 27.18
N VAL A 64 21.25 -27.34 27.13
CA VAL A 64 21.33 -28.12 25.89
C VAL A 64 20.11 -29.03 25.71
N GLU A 65 19.76 -29.25 24.46
CA GLU A 65 18.71 -30.17 24.01
C GLU A 65 19.34 -31.19 23.05
N PRO A 66 19.76 -32.37 23.56
CA PRO A 66 20.19 -33.45 22.70
C PRO A 66 18.98 -34.05 21.99
N SER A 67 19.18 -34.50 20.75
CA SER A 67 18.18 -35.26 20.01
C SER A 67 18.84 -36.48 19.40
N VAL A 68 18.04 -37.55 19.25
CA VAL A 68 18.45 -38.78 18.57
C VAL A 68 17.34 -39.18 17.60
N SER A 69 17.74 -39.43 16.36
CA SER A 69 16.86 -39.84 15.28
C SER A 69 17.44 -41.08 14.60
N PRO A 70 16.78 -42.25 14.71
CA PRO A 70 17.08 -43.38 13.86
C PRO A 70 16.97 -42.99 12.38
N LEU A 71 17.96 -43.34 11.54
CA LEU A 71 17.86 -43.10 10.09
C LEU A 71 16.71 -43.88 9.46
N LYS A 72 16.29 -44.97 10.11
CA LYS A 72 15.11 -45.75 9.75
C LYS A 72 14.17 -45.96 10.94
N GLN A 73 12.86 -45.94 10.68
CA GLN A 73 11.87 -46.22 11.74
C GLN A 73 11.87 -47.69 12.17
N PHE A 74 12.35 -48.59 11.31
CA PHE A 74 12.59 -50.00 11.62
C PHE A 74 13.79 -50.55 10.86
N PHE A 75 14.40 -51.61 11.40
CA PHE A 75 15.58 -52.30 10.87
C PHE A 75 15.34 -53.82 10.81
N SER A 76 16.07 -54.52 9.93
CA SER A 76 16.09 -55.99 9.94
C SER A 76 17.13 -56.56 10.93
N GLU A 77 17.01 -57.82 11.32
CA GLU A 77 17.86 -58.45 12.36
C GLU A 77 19.35 -58.53 11.96
N LYS A 78 19.63 -58.51 10.66
CA LYS A 78 20.99 -58.55 10.10
C LYS A 78 21.53 -57.18 9.73
N GLU A 79 20.72 -56.14 9.84
CA GLU A 79 21.07 -54.78 9.44
C GLU A 79 21.72 -54.02 10.58
N LYS A 80 22.81 -53.32 10.28
CA LYS A 80 23.43 -52.41 11.25
C LYS A 80 22.47 -51.28 11.59
N LEU A 81 22.40 -50.93 12.86
CA LEU A 81 21.56 -49.83 13.31
C LEU A 81 22.30 -48.51 13.11
N SER A 82 21.63 -47.53 12.53
CA SER A 82 22.21 -46.24 12.18
C SER A 82 21.38 -45.10 12.77
N PHE A 83 22.03 -44.19 13.48
CA PHE A 83 21.39 -43.07 14.19
C PHE A 83 22.11 -41.76 13.91
N ASP A 84 21.33 -40.69 13.72
CA ASP A 84 21.81 -39.33 13.76
C ASP A 84 21.49 -38.71 15.12
N PHE A 85 22.48 -38.08 15.72
CA PHE A 85 22.35 -37.31 16.93
C PHE A 85 22.57 -35.84 16.59
N SER A 86 21.82 -34.97 17.27
CA SER A 86 22.11 -33.53 17.25
C SER A 86 22.18 -32.99 18.67
N LEU A 87 23.10 -32.07 18.93
CA LEU A 87 23.16 -31.30 20.16
C LEU A 87 22.99 -29.83 19.83
N LYS A 88 21.97 -29.22 20.42
CA LYS A 88 21.69 -27.80 20.27
C LYS A 88 21.52 -27.15 21.63
N ASP A 89 21.66 -25.84 21.70
CA ASP A 89 21.15 -25.06 22.83
C ASP A 89 19.62 -24.92 22.72
N LEU A 90 18.98 -24.35 23.74
CA LEU A 90 17.52 -24.13 23.78
C LEU A 90 17.02 -23.12 22.71
N ASN A 91 17.93 -22.44 22.01
CA ASN A 91 17.64 -21.48 20.95
C ASN A 91 17.88 -22.07 19.55
N GLY A 92 18.25 -23.36 19.47
CA GLY A 92 18.48 -24.08 18.24
C GLY A 92 19.88 -23.93 17.64
N ASN A 93 20.81 -23.26 18.32
CA ASN A 93 22.20 -23.15 17.86
C ASN A 93 22.94 -24.48 18.10
N PRO A 94 23.76 -24.94 17.15
CA PRO A 94 24.53 -26.17 17.31
C PRO A 94 25.54 -26.07 18.46
N GLN A 95 25.79 -27.18 19.15
CA GLN A 95 26.74 -27.26 20.27
C GLN A 95 27.68 -28.45 20.09
N LYS A 96 28.98 -28.21 20.31
CA LYS A 96 30.00 -29.25 20.41
C LYS A 96 29.95 -29.90 21.79
N GLY A 97 30.15 -31.21 21.89
CA GLY A 97 30.17 -31.87 23.19
C GLY A 97 30.30 -33.39 23.11
N LYS A 98 30.25 -34.03 24.28
CA LYS A 98 30.22 -35.50 24.40
C LYS A 98 28.90 -35.94 25.03
N GLY A 99 28.33 -37.00 24.48
CA GLY A 99 27.11 -37.63 24.98
C GLY A 99 27.30 -39.12 25.19
N ILE A 100 26.46 -39.70 26.04
CA ILE A 100 26.36 -41.13 26.26
C ILE A 100 25.04 -41.60 25.66
N TYR A 101 25.12 -42.51 24.69
CA TYR A 101 23.92 -43.17 24.18
C TYR A 101 23.76 -44.54 24.84
N SER A 102 22.52 -44.90 25.12
CA SER A 102 22.14 -46.19 25.69
C SER A 102 20.93 -46.74 24.95
N ILE A 103 20.98 -48.00 24.56
CA ILE A 103 19.87 -48.71 23.91
C ILE A 103 19.29 -49.70 24.91
N TYR A 104 17.99 -49.62 25.12
CA TYR A 104 17.23 -50.47 26.02
C TYR A 104 16.21 -51.31 25.27
N THR A 105 15.94 -52.52 25.72
CA THR A 105 14.72 -53.23 25.34
C THR A 105 13.50 -52.57 25.98
N VAL A 106 12.41 -52.57 25.24
CA VAL A 106 11.09 -52.12 25.70
C VAL A 106 10.20 -53.35 25.85
N GLU A 107 9.57 -53.51 27.02
CA GLU A 107 8.71 -54.69 27.26
C GLU A 107 7.43 -54.56 26.43
N PRO A 108 7.16 -55.51 25.50
CA PRO A 108 5.87 -55.54 24.83
C PRO A 108 4.79 -55.92 25.86
N PHE A 109 3.54 -55.56 25.59
CA PHE A 109 2.43 -56.01 26.42
C PHE A 109 2.30 -57.54 26.40
N ASN A 110 1.75 -58.14 27.45
CA ASN A 110 1.44 -59.58 27.45
C ASN A 110 0.38 -59.95 26.42
N GLU A 111 -0.58 -59.04 26.19
CA GLU A 111 -1.63 -59.14 25.17
C GLU A 111 -1.78 -57.80 24.44
N THR A 112 -2.28 -57.81 23.20
CA THR A 112 -2.44 -56.59 22.40
C THR A 112 -3.51 -55.68 23.04
N PRO A 113 -3.14 -54.49 23.55
CA PRO A 113 -4.06 -53.67 24.33
C PRO A 113 -5.12 -52.98 23.48
N LEU A 114 -6.31 -52.74 24.02
CA LEU A 114 -7.25 -51.77 23.46
C LEU A 114 -6.84 -50.34 23.88
N PRO A 115 -6.84 -49.35 22.97
CA PRO A 115 -6.35 -48.00 23.29
C PRO A 115 -7.11 -47.28 24.43
N GLN A 116 -8.37 -47.65 24.67
CA GLN A 116 -9.20 -47.11 25.75
C GLN A 116 -8.62 -47.41 27.14
N ASN A 117 -7.84 -48.49 27.27
CA ASN A 117 -7.29 -48.96 28.54
C ASN A 117 -6.07 -48.15 29.02
N PHE A 118 -5.59 -47.17 28.23
CA PHE A 118 -4.32 -46.45 28.49
C PHE A 118 -4.42 -44.92 28.37
N THR A 119 -5.62 -44.33 28.43
CA THR A 119 -5.78 -42.87 28.34
C THR A 119 -5.20 -42.17 29.58
N ILE A 120 -4.23 -41.27 29.37
CA ILE A 120 -3.48 -40.56 30.44
C ILE A 120 -4.38 -39.60 31.26
N LYS A 121 -5.48 -39.11 30.68
CA LYS A 121 -6.50 -38.30 31.36
C LYS A 121 -7.90 -38.79 31.04
N LYS A 122 -8.66 -39.16 32.07
CA LYS A 122 -10.11 -39.44 31.97
C LYS A 122 -10.87 -38.11 31.99
N GLU A 123 -11.18 -37.55 30.82
CA GLU A 123 -11.99 -36.33 30.70
C GLU A 123 -13.43 -36.66 30.31
N LYS A 124 -14.40 -36.07 31.00
CA LYS A 124 -15.83 -36.29 30.75
C LYS A 124 -16.25 -35.53 29.49
N THR A 125 -16.63 -36.25 28.43
CA THR A 125 -17.13 -35.65 27.18
C THR A 125 -18.66 -35.71 27.12
N LYS A 126 -19.29 -35.00 26.17
CA LYS A 126 -20.74 -35.03 25.93
C LYS A 126 -21.30 -36.45 25.68
N TYR A 127 -20.44 -37.40 25.29
CA TYR A 127 -20.81 -38.78 24.97
C TYR A 127 -20.26 -39.81 25.98
N SER A 128 -19.68 -39.35 27.09
CA SER A 128 -19.18 -40.24 28.15
C SER A 128 -20.33 -40.72 29.05
N ASN A 129 -20.35 -42.01 29.39
CA ASN A 129 -21.19 -42.53 30.47
C ASN A 129 -20.55 -42.22 31.84
N ASP A 130 -21.34 -42.25 32.91
CA ASP A 130 -20.85 -41.95 34.27
C ASP A 130 -19.89 -43.01 34.83
N GLU A 131 -19.86 -44.21 34.24
CA GLU A 131 -19.10 -45.35 34.76
C GLU A 131 -17.73 -45.56 34.09
N ASP A 132 -17.55 -45.24 32.79
CA ASP A 132 -16.32 -45.65 32.07
C ASP A 132 -15.40 -44.50 31.61
N PHE A 133 -15.85 -43.23 31.58
CA PHE A 133 -15.04 -42.09 31.06
C PHE A 133 -14.43 -42.33 29.66
N ILE A 134 -15.01 -43.23 28.87
CA ILE A 134 -14.45 -43.63 27.57
C ILE A 134 -14.73 -42.53 26.53
N LYS A 135 -13.67 -42.11 25.81
CA LYS A 135 -13.79 -41.31 24.58
C LYS A 135 -14.66 -42.07 23.57
N PRO A 136 -15.41 -41.38 22.67
CA PRO A 136 -16.17 -42.07 21.64
C PRO A 136 -15.32 -43.10 20.88
N ARG A 137 -15.85 -44.32 20.64
CA ARG A 137 -15.09 -45.45 20.05
C ARG A 137 -14.57 -45.20 18.62
N TRP A 138 -14.97 -44.08 18.03
CA TRP A 138 -14.56 -43.58 16.72
C TRP A 138 -13.49 -42.47 16.80
N ASP A 139 -13.22 -41.88 17.97
CA ASP A 139 -12.09 -40.95 18.10
C ASP A 139 -10.77 -41.72 18.05
N ASN A 140 -9.77 -41.16 17.35
CA ASN A 140 -8.46 -41.81 17.31
C ASN A 140 -7.85 -41.79 18.73
N PRO A 141 -7.21 -42.89 19.17
CA PRO A 141 -6.40 -42.85 20.38
C PRO A 141 -5.24 -41.86 20.23
N GLU A 142 -4.55 -41.61 21.35
CA GLU A 142 -3.31 -40.82 21.35
C GLU A 142 -2.32 -41.36 20.29
N SER A 143 -1.44 -40.48 19.76
CA SER A 143 -0.52 -40.85 18.68
C SER A 143 0.30 -42.09 19.02
N PHE A 144 0.66 -42.89 18.02
CA PHE A 144 1.47 -44.09 18.20
C PHE A 144 2.78 -43.82 18.97
N ASP A 145 3.46 -42.71 18.68
CA ASP A 145 4.65 -42.25 19.43
C ASP A 145 4.37 -42.03 20.92
N LYS A 146 3.21 -41.46 21.26
CA LYS A 146 2.79 -41.25 22.64
C LYS A 146 2.44 -42.57 23.32
N PHE A 147 1.82 -43.50 22.60
CA PHE A 147 1.58 -44.87 23.07
C PHE A 147 2.89 -45.61 23.37
N LEU A 148 3.90 -45.53 22.50
CA LEU A 148 5.22 -46.13 22.74
C LEU A 148 5.93 -45.48 23.95
N SER A 149 5.78 -44.17 24.15
CA SER A 149 6.37 -43.47 25.30
C SER A 149 5.92 -44.03 26.67
N LEU A 150 4.73 -44.64 26.74
CA LEU A 150 4.18 -45.26 27.95
C LEU A 150 4.76 -46.65 28.26
N LEU A 151 5.42 -47.29 27.31
CA LEU A 151 6.00 -48.62 27.51
C LEU A 151 7.18 -48.56 28.49
N LYS A 152 7.25 -49.57 29.36
CA LYS A 152 8.29 -49.69 30.36
C LYS A 152 9.62 -50.10 29.70
N THR A 153 10.64 -49.29 29.93
CA THR A 153 12.03 -49.63 29.61
C THR A 153 12.52 -50.75 30.53
N SER A 154 13.17 -51.77 29.97
CA SER A 154 13.65 -52.94 30.71
C SER A 154 15.17 -53.04 30.72
N LYS A 155 15.78 -53.91 29.93
CA LYS A 155 17.21 -54.20 29.99
C LYS A 155 18.00 -53.33 29.02
N MET A 156 19.09 -52.72 29.51
CA MET A 156 20.08 -52.08 28.64
C MET A 156 20.82 -53.14 27.84
N VAL A 157 20.80 -53.04 26.51
CA VAL A 157 21.46 -53.98 25.60
C VAL A 157 22.75 -53.41 25.01
N LYS A 158 22.88 -52.08 24.96
CA LYS A 158 24.08 -51.43 24.45
C LYS A 158 24.27 -50.05 25.05
N GLN A 159 25.52 -49.63 25.17
CA GLN A 159 25.90 -48.29 25.58
C GLN A 159 27.19 -47.89 24.84
N GLY A 160 27.35 -46.60 24.56
CA GLY A 160 28.59 -46.05 24.06
C GLY A 160 28.62 -44.53 24.15
N GLU A 161 29.68 -43.94 23.61
CA GLU A 161 29.89 -42.50 23.58
C GLU A 161 29.70 -41.95 22.17
N VAL A 162 29.21 -40.71 22.08
CA VAL A 162 29.13 -39.93 20.85
C VAL A 162 29.80 -38.57 21.08
N GLU A 163 30.49 -38.08 20.06
CA GLU A 163 31.10 -36.75 20.05
C GLU A 163 30.44 -35.93 18.94
N PHE A 164 29.88 -34.78 19.33
CA PHE A 164 29.22 -33.84 18.43
C PHE A 164 30.27 -32.89 17.84
N ASP A 165 30.21 -32.64 16.54
CA ASP A 165 31.07 -31.70 15.84
C ASP A 165 30.67 -30.22 16.10
N GLU A 166 31.32 -29.28 15.39
CA GLU A 166 31.01 -27.83 15.51
C GLU A 166 29.60 -27.48 14.99
N GLU A 167 29.03 -28.34 14.14
CA GLU A 167 27.66 -28.23 13.64
C GLU A 167 26.66 -28.94 14.57
N GLY A 168 27.15 -29.44 15.72
CA GLY A 168 26.37 -30.13 16.73
C GLY A 168 25.79 -31.44 16.22
N LYS A 169 26.44 -32.12 15.27
CA LYS A 169 25.96 -33.38 14.67
C LYS A 169 26.90 -34.53 14.98
N CYS A 170 26.33 -35.73 14.99
CA CYS A 170 27.07 -36.98 15.06
C CYS A 170 26.24 -38.09 14.41
N SER A 171 26.85 -38.88 13.53
CA SER A 171 26.21 -40.09 12.98
C SER A 171 26.93 -41.32 13.51
N LEU A 172 26.15 -42.32 13.93
CA LEU A 172 26.68 -43.56 14.50
C LEU A 172 26.07 -44.78 13.80
N GLU A 173 26.93 -45.69 13.38
CA GLU A 173 26.54 -47.06 13.03
C GLU A 173 26.94 -48.04 14.14
N THR A 174 26.05 -48.96 14.47
CA THR A 174 26.27 -49.93 15.53
C THR A 174 25.75 -51.31 15.14
N ALA A 175 26.28 -52.37 15.77
CA ALA A 175 25.91 -53.75 15.46
C ALA A 175 24.39 -53.99 15.53
N SER A 176 23.91 -54.94 14.72
CA SER A 176 22.49 -55.31 14.69
C SER A 176 22.01 -55.88 16.02
N LEU A 177 20.70 -55.87 16.24
CA LEU A 177 20.05 -56.43 17.43
C LEU A 177 19.07 -57.53 17.03
N GLN A 178 18.68 -58.36 18.00
CA GLN A 178 17.62 -59.34 17.79
C GLN A 178 16.26 -58.68 17.57
N LYS A 179 15.27 -59.45 17.13
CA LYS A 179 13.91 -58.95 16.92
C LYS A 179 13.32 -58.41 18.24
N GLY A 180 12.81 -57.18 18.23
CA GLY A 180 12.27 -56.53 19.41
C GLY A 180 11.97 -55.05 19.22
N ILE A 181 11.39 -54.45 20.26
CA ILE A 181 11.17 -53.00 20.37
C ILE A 181 12.29 -52.44 21.24
N TYR A 182 12.92 -51.36 20.79
CA TYR A 182 14.06 -50.76 21.46
C TYR A 182 13.86 -49.26 21.65
N ARG A 183 14.40 -48.74 22.74
CA ARG A 183 14.48 -47.31 23.05
C ARG A 183 15.94 -46.89 23.04
N ILE A 184 16.30 -45.98 22.14
CA ILE A 184 17.59 -45.31 22.20
C ILE A 184 17.45 -44.02 23.02
N LYS A 185 18.26 -43.88 24.05
CA LYS A 185 18.36 -42.70 24.90
C LYS A 185 19.71 -42.04 24.63
N ILE A 186 19.72 -40.73 24.47
CA ILE A 186 20.92 -39.90 24.49
C ILE A 186 20.89 -39.07 25.78
N GLU A 187 22.01 -39.06 26.49
CA GLU A 187 22.21 -38.26 27.69
C GLU A 187 23.47 -37.41 27.53
N VAL A 188 23.32 -36.11 27.73
CA VAL A 188 24.41 -35.13 27.65
C VAL A 188 24.38 -34.31 28.92
N LYS A 189 25.53 -34.14 29.56
CA LYS A 189 25.68 -33.17 30.65
C LYS A 189 26.02 -31.83 30.03
N ASP A 190 25.26 -30.81 30.40
CA ASP A 190 25.59 -29.46 29.97
C ASP A 190 26.86 -28.94 30.66
N THR A 191 27.27 -27.72 30.31
CA THR A 191 28.46 -27.06 30.85
C THR A 191 28.41 -26.85 32.37
N PHE A 192 27.23 -26.93 32.99
CA PHE A 192 27.02 -26.79 34.43
C PHE A 192 26.82 -28.15 35.12
N GLY A 193 26.96 -29.25 34.38
CA GLY A 193 26.81 -30.61 34.88
C GLY A 193 25.36 -31.08 35.02
N GLN A 194 24.37 -30.31 34.56
CA GLN A 194 22.97 -30.74 34.56
C GLN A 194 22.73 -31.75 33.44
N PRO A 195 22.12 -32.90 33.72
CA PRO A 195 21.82 -33.90 32.70
C PRO A 195 20.63 -33.46 31.85
N SER A 196 20.82 -33.47 30.53
CA SER A 196 19.77 -33.37 29.53
C SER A 196 19.64 -34.70 28.81
N GLU A 197 18.41 -35.18 28.65
CA GLU A 197 18.15 -36.47 28.04
C GLU A 197 17.03 -36.39 27.02
N ASN A 198 17.16 -37.21 25.99
CA ASN A 198 16.11 -37.41 25.00
C ASN A 198 16.10 -38.88 24.56
N PHE A 199 14.98 -39.36 24.05
CA PHE A 199 14.86 -40.73 23.60
C PHE A 199 13.99 -40.87 22.36
N LYS A 200 14.23 -41.93 21.60
CA LYS A 200 13.38 -42.33 20.48
C LYS A 200 13.24 -43.85 20.47
N ASP A 201 12.04 -44.32 20.13
CA ASP A 201 11.75 -45.74 19.98
C ASP A 201 11.93 -46.17 18.52
N PHE A 202 12.43 -47.38 18.31
CA PHE A 202 12.60 -47.98 16.99
C PHE A 202 12.38 -49.50 17.06
N PHE A 203 12.17 -50.10 15.89
CA PHE A 203 11.83 -51.52 15.78
C PHE A 203 12.96 -52.28 15.10
N VAL A 204 13.26 -53.48 15.59
CA VAL A 204 14.04 -54.47 14.85
C VAL A 204 13.13 -55.65 14.60
N THR A 205 12.77 -55.90 13.35
CA THR A 205 11.80 -56.93 13.00
C THR A 205 11.94 -57.38 11.56
N GLU A 206 11.26 -58.47 11.22
CA GLU A 206 11.23 -59.03 9.87
C GLU A 206 9.81 -59.49 9.53
N ASP A 207 9.60 -59.78 8.25
CA ASP A 207 8.35 -60.36 7.76
C ASP A 207 8.00 -61.65 8.52
N GLY A 208 6.74 -61.78 8.94
CA GLY A 208 6.24 -62.93 9.71
C GLY A 208 6.47 -62.88 11.23
N ALA A 209 7.15 -61.87 11.78
CA ALA A 209 7.31 -61.70 13.22
C ALA A 209 5.99 -61.38 13.95
N SER A 210 5.93 -61.54 15.27
CA SER A 210 4.75 -61.21 16.10
C SER A 210 5.13 -60.19 17.17
N LEU A 211 4.29 -59.19 17.41
CA LEU A 211 4.47 -58.11 18.38
C LEU A 211 3.15 -57.85 19.11
N ASN A 212 3.12 -57.55 20.41
CA ASN A 212 1.82 -57.28 21.07
C ASN A 212 1.46 -55.79 20.98
N LEU A 213 1.21 -55.30 19.75
CA LEU A 213 0.94 -53.89 19.43
C LEU A 213 -0.37 -53.70 18.64
N PRO A 214 -1.13 -52.60 18.84
CA PRO A 214 -2.43 -52.37 18.19
C PRO A 214 -2.38 -52.27 16.66
N LEU A 215 -2.27 -51.09 16.05
CA LEU A 215 -2.04 -50.91 14.61
C LEU A 215 -0.73 -50.14 14.46
N VAL A 216 0.17 -50.63 13.60
CA VAL A 216 1.46 -50.02 13.31
C VAL A 216 1.60 -49.85 11.81
N LEU A 217 1.99 -48.64 11.40
CA LEU A 217 2.32 -48.30 10.01
C LEU A 217 3.58 -47.42 10.03
N LEU A 218 4.68 -47.93 9.50
CA LEU A 218 5.98 -47.23 9.47
C LEU A 218 6.61 -47.37 8.09
N SER A 219 7.41 -46.38 7.68
CA SER A 219 8.30 -46.51 6.52
C SER A 219 9.76 -46.54 6.95
N ASP A 220 10.60 -47.17 6.15
CA ASP A 220 12.04 -47.18 6.39
C ASP A 220 12.63 -45.76 6.32
N LYS A 221 12.17 -44.89 5.40
CA LYS A 221 12.55 -43.48 5.37
C LYS A 221 11.38 -42.56 5.00
N LYS A 222 11.61 -41.25 5.06
CA LYS A 222 10.58 -40.23 4.73
C LYS A 222 10.73 -39.65 3.33
N ASN A 223 11.94 -39.59 2.79
CA ASN A 223 12.24 -39.02 1.47
C ASN A 223 12.78 -40.11 0.55
N TYR A 224 12.26 -40.16 -0.67
CA TYR A 224 12.69 -41.12 -1.68
C TYR A 224 12.90 -40.44 -3.03
N GLU A 225 13.90 -40.92 -3.76
CA GLU A 225 14.10 -40.62 -5.18
C GLU A 225 13.47 -41.72 -6.05
N VAL A 226 13.25 -41.39 -7.34
CA VAL A 226 12.74 -42.36 -8.31
C VAL A 226 13.72 -43.51 -8.48
N ASN A 227 13.19 -44.73 -8.65
CA ASN A 227 13.87 -46.03 -8.71
C ASN A 227 14.33 -46.59 -7.36
N GLU A 228 14.08 -45.88 -6.25
CA GLU A 228 14.23 -46.47 -4.93
C GLU A 228 13.03 -47.37 -4.58
N THR A 229 13.18 -48.21 -3.56
CA THR A 229 12.09 -49.06 -3.06
C THR A 229 11.80 -48.71 -1.61
N ALA A 230 10.60 -48.19 -1.33
CA ALA A 230 10.12 -47.95 0.01
C ALA A 230 9.75 -49.27 0.69
N GLN A 231 10.20 -49.44 1.94
CA GLN A 231 9.81 -50.57 2.77
C GLN A 231 8.82 -50.09 3.82
N ILE A 232 7.61 -50.65 3.80
CA ILE A 232 6.51 -50.23 4.64
C ILE A 232 6.16 -51.38 5.58
N LEU A 233 6.39 -51.16 6.86
CA LEU A 233 6.03 -52.10 7.91
C LEU A 233 4.57 -51.88 8.29
N VAL A 234 3.78 -52.94 8.18
CA VAL A 234 2.37 -52.97 8.59
C VAL A 234 2.16 -54.10 9.58
N TYR A 235 1.52 -53.79 10.70
CA TYR A 235 1.27 -54.79 11.72
C TYR A 235 0.04 -54.50 12.59
N SER A 236 -0.64 -55.56 13.01
CA SER A 236 -1.53 -55.54 14.17
C SER A 236 -1.44 -56.84 14.94
N GLY A 237 -1.43 -56.79 16.27
CA GLY A 237 -1.47 -57.98 17.13
C GLY A 237 -2.83 -58.66 17.22
N TYR A 238 -3.88 -58.11 16.62
CA TYR A 238 -5.19 -58.75 16.56
C TYR A 238 -5.28 -59.76 15.42
N GLN A 239 -5.10 -61.04 15.75
CA GLN A 239 -5.01 -62.15 14.79
C GLN A 239 -6.25 -62.32 13.87
N ASP A 240 -7.45 -61.93 14.34
CA ASP A 240 -8.70 -62.05 13.57
C ASP A 240 -9.12 -60.78 12.81
N SER A 241 -8.25 -59.77 12.68
CA SER A 241 -8.61 -58.48 12.08
C SER A 241 -8.01 -58.31 10.69
N ASP A 242 -8.81 -57.78 9.74
CA ASP A 242 -8.32 -57.37 8.43
C ASP A 242 -7.84 -55.92 8.49
N ILE A 243 -6.58 -55.69 8.10
CA ILE A 243 -6.00 -54.36 7.90
C ILE A 243 -6.18 -54.00 6.42
N THR A 244 -6.89 -52.91 6.15
CA THR A 244 -7.02 -52.34 4.80
C THR A 244 -5.97 -51.25 4.62
N LEU A 245 -5.12 -51.42 3.60
CA LEU A 245 -4.08 -50.48 3.20
C LEU A 245 -4.45 -49.80 1.91
N ARG A 246 -4.43 -48.47 1.91
CA ARG A 246 -4.67 -47.65 0.72
C ARG A 246 -3.44 -46.80 0.44
N PHE A 247 -2.90 -46.97 -0.76
CA PHE A 247 -1.84 -46.13 -1.29
C PHE A 247 -2.50 -45.06 -2.16
N CYS A 248 -2.27 -43.81 -1.79
CA CYS A 248 -2.85 -42.65 -2.42
C CYS A 248 -1.74 -41.77 -2.99
N ASP A 249 -1.87 -41.36 -4.24
CA ASP A 249 -1.06 -40.29 -4.81
C ASP A 249 -1.97 -39.19 -5.37
N LYS A 250 -1.39 -38.24 -6.12
CA LYS A 250 -2.12 -37.16 -6.82
C LYS A 250 -3.28 -37.63 -7.72
N ARG A 251 -3.33 -38.91 -8.12
CA ARG A 251 -4.39 -39.54 -8.94
C ARG A 251 -5.51 -40.14 -8.09
N GLY A 252 -5.39 -40.12 -6.76
CA GLY A 252 -6.30 -40.79 -5.83
C GLY A 252 -5.74 -42.12 -5.34
N ILE A 253 -6.61 -43.09 -5.07
CA ILE A 253 -6.20 -44.43 -4.59
C ILE A 253 -5.60 -45.22 -5.77
N VAL A 254 -4.31 -45.49 -5.73
CA VAL A 254 -3.58 -46.21 -6.79
C VAL A 254 -3.35 -47.68 -6.48
N ARG A 255 -3.40 -48.06 -5.21
CA ARG A 255 -3.29 -49.46 -4.77
C ARG A 255 -4.08 -49.65 -3.48
N ASN A 256 -4.82 -50.76 -3.38
CA ASN A 256 -5.57 -51.13 -2.18
C ASN A 256 -5.30 -52.59 -1.86
N GLU A 257 -4.94 -52.89 -0.62
CA GLU A 257 -4.58 -54.25 -0.18
C GLU A 257 -5.22 -54.58 1.16
N LYS A 258 -5.51 -55.86 1.37
CA LYS A 258 -5.95 -56.38 2.66
C LYS A 258 -4.89 -57.32 3.21
N ILE A 259 -4.52 -57.11 4.47
CA ILE A 259 -3.55 -57.92 5.18
C ILE A 259 -4.17 -58.44 6.46
N LYS A 260 -3.89 -59.69 6.82
CA LYS A 260 -4.31 -60.27 8.10
C LYS A 260 -3.43 -59.77 9.24
N GLY A 261 -4.05 -59.39 10.35
CA GLY A 261 -3.34 -59.18 11.62
C GLY A 261 -2.70 -60.47 12.15
N GLY A 262 -1.86 -60.33 13.17
CA GLY A 262 -1.15 -61.41 13.86
C GLY A 262 0.32 -61.53 13.44
N LYS A 263 0.69 -61.15 12.21
CA LYS A 263 2.07 -61.18 11.72
C LYS A 263 2.50 -59.88 11.07
N VAL A 264 3.74 -59.47 11.30
CA VAL A 264 4.37 -58.31 10.65
C VAL A 264 4.43 -58.57 9.15
N SER A 265 4.00 -57.60 8.36
CA SER A 265 4.11 -57.60 6.90
C SER A 265 4.99 -56.43 6.46
N VAL A 266 6.07 -56.70 5.74
CA VAL A 266 6.92 -55.65 5.16
C VAL A 266 6.65 -55.55 3.67
N ILE A 267 5.92 -54.50 3.28
CA ILE A 267 5.50 -54.26 1.90
C ILE A 267 6.58 -53.46 1.20
N LYS A 268 7.06 -54.01 0.08
CA LYS A 268 7.94 -53.29 -0.84
C LYS A 268 7.11 -52.49 -1.83
N TYR A 269 7.32 -51.18 -1.85
CA TYR A 269 6.68 -50.27 -2.79
C TYR A 269 7.76 -49.64 -3.69
N PRO A 270 7.81 -49.96 -5.00
CA PRO A 270 8.74 -49.33 -5.92
C PRO A 270 8.34 -47.86 -6.15
N VAL A 271 9.26 -46.94 -5.92
CA VAL A 271 9.04 -45.50 -6.17
C VAL A 271 9.30 -45.23 -7.64
N LEU A 272 8.22 -45.01 -8.39
CA LEU A 272 8.24 -44.76 -9.83
C LEU A 272 8.20 -43.25 -10.12
N ASP A 273 8.39 -42.86 -11.37
CA ASP A 273 8.29 -41.44 -11.75
C ASP A 273 6.88 -40.87 -11.48
N GLU A 274 5.82 -41.69 -11.61
CA GLU A 274 4.46 -41.25 -11.27
C GLU A 274 4.27 -40.92 -9.78
N SER A 275 5.14 -41.46 -8.90
CA SER A 275 5.13 -41.24 -7.46
C SER A 275 5.60 -39.84 -7.06
N ARG A 276 6.17 -39.05 -7.99
CA ARG A 276 6.57 -37.65 -7.72
C ARG A 276 5.39 -36.82 -7.26
N GLY A 277 5.62 -35.98 -6.26
CA GLY A 277 4.57 -35.31 -5.49
C GLY A 277 4.23 -36.03 -4.17
N GLY A 278 4.82 -37.21 -3.95
CA GLY A 278 4.71 -38.00 -2.73
C GLY A 278 3.62 -39.05 -2.76
N ILE A 279 3.61 -39.95 -1.78
CA ILE A 279 2.62 -41.03 -1.63
C ILE A 279 2.14 -41.03 -0.19
N ILE A 280 0.83 -41.10 0.00
CA ILE A 280 0.21 -41.24 1.32
C ILE A 280 -0.27 -42.68 1.45
N ILE A 281 0.07 -43.32 2.56
CA ILE A 281 -0.35 -44.69 2.85
C ILE A 281 -1.21 -44.65 4.10
N ASP A 282 -2.45 -45.14 3.96
CA ASP A 282 -3.42 -45.24 5.03
C ASP A 282 -3.63 -46.71 5.41
N ALA A 283 -3.38 -47.07 6.66
CA ALA A 283 -3.78 -48.33 7.23
C ALA A 283 -5.04 -48.14 8.09
N SER A 284 -6.02 -49.02 7.94
CA SER A 284 -7.23 -48.99 8.76
C SER A 284 -7.74 -50.39 9.11
N MET A 285 -8.29 -50.54 10.31
CA MET A 285 -8.93 -51.79 10.75
C MET A 285 -10.01 -51.50 11.79
N VAL A 286 -10.89 -52.48 12.02
CA VAL A 286 -11.92 -52.41 13.07
C VAL A 286 -11.80 -53.65 13.96
N LYS A 287 -11.67 -53.44 15.27
CA LYS A 287 -11.71 -54.50 16.29
C LYS A 287 -12.58 -54.06 17.46
N ASN A 288 -13.51 -54.92 17.90
CA ASN A 288 -14.42 -54.66 19.03
C ASN A 288 -15.11 -53.27 18.95
N TYR A 289 -15.67 -52.94 17.77
CA TYR A 289 -16.31 -51.65 17.49
C TYR A 289 -15.39 -50.42 17.64
N THR A 290 -14.07 -50.62 17.67
CA THR A 290 -13.05 -49.57 17.71
C THR A 290 -12.39 -49.47 16.33
N PHE A 291 -12.38 -48.27 15.76
CA PHE A 291 -11.73 -47.99 14.48
C PHE A 291 -10.29 -47.54 14.71
N PHE A 292 -9.33 -48.23 14.09
CA PHE A 292 -7.93 -47.88 14.11
C PHE A 292 -7.53 -47.31 12.75
N SER A 293 -6.76 -46.22 12.75
CA SER A 293 -6.17 -45.69 11.53
C SER A 293 -4.82 -45.07 11.80
N GLU A 294 -3.85 -45.49 11.00
CA GLU A 294 -2.51 -44.93 10.94
C GLU A 294 -2.23 -44.44 9.52
N ARG A 295 -1.42 -43.38 9.42
CA ARG A 295 -1.09 -42.74 8.14
C ARG A 295 0.38 -42.36 8.11
N ILE A 296 1.04 -42.66 6.99
CA ILE A 296 2.38 -42.18 6.69
C ILE A 296 2.40 -41.45 5.34
N SER A 297 3.35 -40.53 5.19
CA SER A 297 3.59 -39.79 3.95
C SER A 297 5.03 -40.01 3.52
N LEU A 298 5.20 -40.47 2.28
CA LEU A 298 6.49 -40.63 1.62
C LEU A 298 6.68 -39.43 0.68
N SER A 299 7.69 -38.60 0.93
CA SER A 299 8.04 -37.47 0.08
C SER A 299 8.84 -37.96 -1.13
N VAL A 300 8.40 -37.59 -2.33
CA VAL A 300 9.10 -37.87 -3.59
C VAL A 300 9.19 -36.55 -4.37
N PRO A 301 10.31 -35.82 -4.29
CA PRO A 301 10.43 -34.47 -4.86
C PRO A 301 10.47 -34.49 -6.39
N TYR A 302 10.24 -33.33 -7.01
CA TYR A 302 10.39 -33.13 -8.45
C TYR A 302 11.82 -32.68 -8.79
N THR A 303 12.83 -33.39 -8.29
CA THR A 303 14.27 -33.12 -8.52
C THR A 303 14.64 -33.03 -10.01
N ASN A 304 13.91 -33.75 -10.87
CA ASN A 304 14.02 -33.65 -12.33
C ASN A 304 13.52 -32.33 -12.95
N LYS A 305 13.04 -31.40 -12.12
CA LYS A 305 12.56 -30.06 -12.51
C LYS A 305 13.41 -28.93 -11.92
N GLU A 306 14.49 -29.25 -11.21
CA GLU A 306 15.32 -28.25 -10.54
C GLU A 306 16.56 -27.87 -11.38
N LEU A 307 16.70 -26.58 -11.70
CA LEU A 307 17.92 -26.01 -12.29
C LEU A 307 18.87 -25.56 -11.17
N ALA A 308 20.14 -25.92 -11.27
CA ALA A 308 21.17 -25.42 -10.35
C ALA A 308 21.83 -24.16 -10.92
N ILE A 309 22.01 -23.15 -10.07
CA ILE A 309 22.63 -21.86 -10.40
C ILE A 309 24.01 -21.79 -9.75
N LYS A 310 25.07 -21.60 -10.54
CA LYS A 310 26.46 -21.49 -10.07
C LYS A 310 27.07 -20.17 -10.51
N PHE A 311 27.84 -19.52 -9.65
CA PHE A 311 28.48 -18.24 -9.94
C PHE A 311 29.96 -18.46 -10.29
N GLU A 312 30.46 -17.85 -11.37
CA GLU A 312 31.87 -18.00 -11.78
C GLU A 312 32.77 -16.85 -11.28
N ASN A 313 32.34 -15.60 -11.39
CA ASN A 313 33.12 -14.41 -11.02
C ASN A 313 32.34 -13.38 -10.18
N PHE A 314 31.45 -13.87 -9.31
CA PHE A 314 30.64 -13.04 -8.42
C PHE A 314 31.45 -12.48 -7.23
N ARG A 315 31.14 -11.25 -6.82
CA ARG A 315 31.74 -10.60 -5.64
C ARG A 315 30.64 -10.10 -4.72
N GLU A 316 30.84 -10.29 -3.41
CA GLU A 316 29.91 -9.82 -2.38
C GLU A 316 30.14 -8.35 -2.02
N ARG A 317 31.29 -7.76 -2.37
CA ARG A 317 31.61 -6.34 -2.15
C ARG A 317 31.96 -5.68 -3.48
N ILE A 318 31.26 -4.60 -3.81
CA ILE A 318 31.42 -3.80 -5.03
C ILE A 318 31.67 -2.34 -4.69
N THR A 319 32.21 -1.59 -5.66
CA THR A 319 32.40 -0.14 -5.53
C THR A 319 31.33 0.58 -6.36
N PRO A 320 30.60 1.55 -5.78
CA PRO A 320 29.64 2.36 -6.53
C PRO A 320 30.23 3.01 -7.78
N ASN A 321 29.41 3.17 -8.82
CA ASN A 321 29.77 3.81 -10.10
C ASN A 321 30.95 3.16 -10.85
N ILE A 322 31.34 1.93 -10.50
CA ILE A 322 32.31 1.12 -11.24
C ILE A 322 31.56 0.01 -11.97
N LYS A 323 31.78 -0.13 -13.28
CA LYS A 323 31.15 -1.17 -14.09
C LYS A 323 31.48 -2.57 -13.54
N GLU A 324 30.45 -3.36 -13.25
CA GLU A 324 30.52 -4.75 -12.82
C GLU A 324 30.14 -5.70 -13.97
N SER A 325 30.70 -6.91 -13.95
CA SER A 325 30.39 -7.98 -14.90
C SER A 325 30.40 -9.34 -14.20
N TRP A 326 29.24 -9.99 -14.15
CA TRP A 326 29.06 -11.30 -13.51
C TRP A 326 28.60 -12.35 -14.51
N LYS A 327 29.21 -13.53 -14.43
CA LYS A 327 28.94 -14.71 -15.23
C LYS A 327 28.37 -15.81 -14.34
N ILE A 328 27.20 -16.30 -14.72
CA ILE A 328 26.39 -17.26 -13.98
C ILE A 328 26.16 -18.48 -14.87
N LYS A 329 26.42 -19.68 -14.35
CA LYS A 329 26.23 -20.94 -15.05
C LYS A 329 24.96 -21.64 -14.58
N ILE A 330 24.11 -22.00 -15.54
CA ILE A 330 22.88 -22.76 -15.29
C ILE A 330 23.10 -24.22 -15.66
N VAL A 331 22.88 -25.11 -14.69
CA VAL A 331 23.03 -26.56 -14.84
C VAL A 331 21.65 -27.20 -14.77
N SER A 332 21.36 -28.05 -15.75
CA SER A 332 20.09 -28.76 -15.84
C SER A 332 20.03 -29.96 -14.90
N PRO A 333 18.83 -30.55 -14.64
CA PRO A 333 18.67 -31.60 -13.63
C PRO A 333 19.50 -32.87 -13.88
N ASN A 334 19.91 -33.14 -15.12
CA ASN A 334 20.76 -34.28 -15.48
C ASN A 334 22.27 -34.01 -15.25
N GLY A 335 22.63 -32.82 -14.73
CA GLY A 335 24.01 -32.42 -14.48
C GLY A 335 24.73 -31.78 -15.68
N GLU A 336 24.08 -31.68 -16.85
CA GLU A 336 24.64 -31.02 -18.03
C GLU A 336 24.38 -29.52 -18.02
N ALA A 337 25.24 -28.75 -18.71
CA ALA A 337 25.00 -27.33 -18.93
C ALA A 337 23.68 -27.11 -19.69
N ALA A 338 22.92 -26.10 -19.28
CA ALA A 338 21.71 -25.73 -20.01
C ALA A 338 22.04 -25.42 -21.48
N LYS A 339 21.26 -25.95 -22.41
CA LYS A 339 21.47 -25.71 -23.84
C LYS A 339 21.33 -24.21 -24.17
N LYS A 340 21.98 -23.77 -25.25
CA LYS A 340 21.85 -22.41 -25.77
C LYS A 340 20.39 -22.05 -26.00
N ASN A 341 19.95 -20.88 -25.52
CA ASN A 341 18.59 -20.35 -25.62
C ASN A 341 17.49 -21.26 -25.04
N ALA A 342 17.83 -22.28 -24.25
CA ALA A 342 16.85 -23.22 -23.70
C ALA A 342 16.32 -22.80 -22.32
N VAL A 343 16.99 -21.85 -21.67
CA VAL A 343 16.62 -21.33 -20.35
C VAL A 343 16.60 -19.82 -20.41
N GLU A 344 15.49 -19.26 -19.93
CA GLU A 344 15.30 -17.83 -19.67
C GLU A 344 15.69 -17.55 -18.21
N VAL A 345 16.46 -16.49 -18.01
CA VAL A 345 16.92 -16.02 -16.70
C VAL A 345 16.45 -14.58 -16.50
N LEU A 346 15.72 -14.38 -15.41
CA LEU A 346 15.38 -13.09 -14.88
C LEU A 346 16.39 -12.75 -13.77
N ALA A 347 17.01 -11.57 -13.88
CA ALA A 347 17.95 -11.04 -12.90
C ALA A 347 17.50 -9.68 -12.40
N SER A 348 17.48 -9.49 -11.09
CA SER A 348 17.09 -8.22 -10.47
C SER A 348 18.02 -7.90 -9.31
N MET A 349 18.36 -6.62 -9.15
CA MET A 349 19.06 -6.14 -7.96
C MET A 349 18.36 -4.90 -7.45
N TYR A 350 18.04 -4.86 -6.16
CA TYR A 350 17.40 -3.73 -5.50
C TYR A 350 17.98 -3.50 -4.09
N ASP A 351 17.83 -2.30 -3.56
CA ASP A 351 18.33 -1.94 -2.23
C ASP A 351 17.60 -2.74 -1.15
N LYS A 352 18.35 -3.49 -0.34
CA LYS A 352 17.81 -4.39 0.68
C LYS A 352 17.02 -3.64 1.76
N SER A 353 17.26 -2.34 1.96
CA SER A 353 16.46 -1.51 2.87
C SER A 353 14.97 -1.52 2.50
N LEU A 354 14.60 -1.77 1.24
CA LEU A 354 13.21 -1.88 0.79
C LEU A 354 12.47 -3.10 1.39
N ASP A 355 13.18 -4.14 1.84
CA ASP A 355 12.58 -5.31 2.49
C ASP A 355 11.81 -4.95 3.77
N ILE A 356 12.06 -3.77 4.36
CA ILE A 356 11.29 -3.25 5.48
C ILE A 356 9.82 -3.00 5.12
N PHE A 357 9.55 -2.65 3.86
CA PHE A 357 8.20 -2.42 3.36
C PHE A 357 7.55 -3.74 2.95
N ALA A 358 8.24 -4.52 2.12
CA ALA A 358 7.83 -5.85 1.71
C ALA A 358 9.03 -6.62 1.18
N LYS A 359 9.24 -7.84 1.66
CA LYS A 359 10.24 -8.75 1.08
C LYS A 359 9.78 -9.19 -0.30
N HIS A 360 10.67 -9.09 -1.28
CA HIS A 360 10.44 -9.66 -2.61
C HIS A 360 10.96 -11.11 -2.67
N ASP A 361 10.15 -11.99 -3.25
CA ASP A 361 10.52 -13.37 -3.59
C ASP A 361 9.90 -13.73 -4.95
N PHE A 362 10.62 -14.50 -5.77
CA PHE A 362 10.09 -15.02 -7.02
C PHE A 362 9.16 -16.22 -6.78
N PRO A 363 8.13 -16.43 -7.61
CA PRO A 363 7.24 -17.58 -7.49
C PRO A 363 8.02 -18.90 -7.52
N GLN A 364 7.71 -19.81 -6.59
CA GLN A 364 8.27 -21.16 -6.60
C GLN A 364 7.49 -22.04 -7.59
N PHE A 365 8.03 -22.27 -8.78
CA PHE A 365 7.42 -23.12 -9.81
C PHE A 365 7.23 -24.57 -9.36
N MET A 366 8.04 -25.02 -8.38
CA MET A 366 7.87 -26.33 -7.73
C MET A 366 6.51 -26.53 -7.05
N ASN A 367 5.78 -25.44 -6.77
CA ASN A 367 4.43 -25.50 -6.21
C ASN A 367 3.34 -25.65 -7.29
N LEU A 368 3.68 -25.50 -8.58
CA LEU A 368 2.76 -25.77 -9.69
C LEU A 368 2.57 -27.27 -9.91
N PHE A 369 3.56 -28.08 -9.50
CA PHE A 369 3.47 -29.52 -9.65
C PHE A 369 2.56 -30.13 -8.58
N PRO A 370 1.66 -31.06 -8.98
CA PRO A 370 0.73 -31.68 -8.05
C PRO A 370 1.49 -32.41 -6.95
N ARG A 371 1.14 -32.08 -5.70
CA ARG A 371 1.56 -32.83 -4.51
C ARG A 371 0.41 -33.72 -4.07
N SER A 372 0.73 -34.87 -3.50
CA SER A 372 -0.28 -35.76 -2.94
C SER A 372 -0.94 -35.09 -1.75
N TYR A 373 -2.18 -34.64 -1.96
CA TYR A 373 -3.02 -34.11 -0.90
C TYR A 373 -3.47 -35.24 0.01
N SER A 374 -3.71 -34.88 1.28
CA SER A 374 -4.33 -35.80 2.22
C SER A 374 -5.65 -36.33 1.63
N PRO A 375 -5.84 -37.65 1.46
CA PRO A 375 -7.12 -38.17 1.04
C PRO A 375 -8.17 -37.77 2.09
N PRO A 376 -9.44 -37.58 1.70
CA PRO A 376 -10.50 -37.20 2.63
C PRO A 376 -10.44 -38.10 3.87
N ALA A 377 -10.39 -37.48 5.06
CA ALA A 377 -10.40 -38.24 6.30
C ALA A 377 -11.66 -39.12 6.29
N PRO A 378 -11.55 -40.44 6.49
CA PRO A 378 -12.74 -41.28 6.55
C PRO A 378 -13.62 -40.78 7.69
N GLN A 379 -14.84 -40.34 7.39
CA GLN A 379 -15.79 -40.01 8.46
C GLN A 379 -16.17 -41.30 9.18
N LYS A 380 -15.97 -41.31 10.50
CA LYS A 380 -16.07 -42.49 11.35
C LYS A 380 -17.44 -42.48 12.03
N SER A 381 -18.38 -43.31 11.57
CA SER A 381 -19.69 -43.47 12.23
C SER A 381 -20.11 -44.94 12.27
N ILE A 382 -20.73 -45.33 13.39
CA ILE A 382 -21.38 -46.63 13.61
C ILE A 382 -22.93 -46.52 13.57
N LEU A 383 -23.48 -45.33 13.30
CA LEU A 383 -24.92 -45.08 13.12
C LEU A 383 -25.24 -44.64 11.68
N ARG A 384 -26.50 -44.86 11.26
CA ARG A 384 -27.08 -44.53 9.94
C ARG A 384 -26.54 -43.19 9.42
N GLY A 385 -26.01 -43.22 8.19
CA GLY A 385 -25.19 -42.17 7.60
C GLY A 385 -25.72 -40.76 7.80
N GLU A 386 -24.88 -39.90 8.38
CA GLU A 386 -25.03 -38.46 8.21
C GLU A 386 -24.63 -38.08 6.78
N ASN A 387 -25.32 -37.08 6.23
CA ASN A 387 -25.16 -36.63 4.85
C ASN A 387 -23.68 -36.42 4.47
N LEU A 388 -23.23 -37.11 3.43
CA LEU A 388 -21.95 -36.89 2.80
C LEU A 388 -21.97 -35.52 2.08
N PHE A 389 -21.14 -34.59 2.54
CA PHE A 389 -20.78 -33.41 1.77
C PHE A 389 -19.39 -33.63 1.18
N THR A 390 -19.35 -33.91 -0.13
CA THR A 390 -18.12 -33.83 -0.93
C THR A 390 -17.88 -32.36 -1.28
N PHE A 391 -16.79 -31.78 -0.76
CA PHE A 391 -16.28 -30.50 -1.25
C PHE A 391 -15.26 -30.78 -2.35
N GLU A 392 -15.70 -30.71 -3.60
CA GLU A 392 -14.81 -30.56 -4.76
C GLU A 392 -14.58 -29.06 -4.99
N ARG A 393 -13.34 -28.61 -4.79
CA ARG A 393 -12.88 -27.35 -5.38
C ARG A 393 -12.73 -27.64 -6.87
N ASP A 394 -13.69 -27.19 -7.67
CA ASP A 394 -13.47 -26.54 -8.99
C ASP A 394 -14.66 -26.50 -9.97
N PHE A 395 -15.92 -26.72 -9.54
CA PHE A 395 -17.08 -26.28 -10.36
C PHE A 395 -18.20 -25.58 -9.56
N TYR A 396 -18.59 -24.39 -10.04
CA TYR A 396 -19.76 -23.52 -9.79
C TYR A 396 -20.61 -23.69 -8.50
N LYS A 397 -20.76 -22.57 -7.77
CA LYS A 397 -21.64 -22.35 -6.60
C LYS A 397 -23.06 -22.90 -6.76
N TYR A 398 -23.51 -23.73 -5.82
CA TYR A 398 -24.95 -23.94 -5.54
C TYR A 398 -25.44 -22.96 -4.45
N ILE A 399 -26.62 -22.39 -4.67
CA ILE A 399 -27.34 -21.49 -3.75
C ILE A 399 -28.05 -22.34 -2.67
N PRO A 400 -27.88 -22.09 -1.36
CA PRO A 400 -28.57 -22.86 -0.33
C PRO A 400 -30.03 -22.42 -0.10
N TYR A 401 -30.89 -23.36 0.33
CA TYR A 401 -32.30 -23.16 0.71
C TYR A 401 -32.44 -22.42 2.07
N PRO A 402 -33.53 -21.67 2.32
CA PRO A 402 -33.68 -20.85 3.52
C PRO A 402 -34.15 -21.64 4.76
N THR A 403 -33.57 -21.36 5.93
CA THR A 403 -34.02 -21.85 7.24
C THR A 403 -34.71 -20.76 8.06
N PHE A 404 -35.78 -21.11 8.77
CA PHE A 404 -36.52 -20.23 9.67
C PHE A 404 -35.82 -20.06 11.02
N ASN A 405 -35.77 -18.81 11.54
CA ASN A 405 -35.30 -18.49 12.88
C ASN A 405 -36.46 -18.09 13.80
N GLU A 406 -36.31 -18.29 15.12
CA GLU A 406 -37.32 -17.99 16.14
C GLU A 406 -37.70 -16.49 16.24
N PRO A 407 -38.95 -16.16 16.66
CA PRO A 407 -39.42 -14.78 16.77
C PRO A 407 -38.77 -14.04 17.94
N SER A 408 -38.24 -12.84 17.68
CA SER A 408 -37.87 -11.88 18.73
C SER A 408 -38.77 -10.64 18.71
N LEU A 409 -39.07 -10.10 19.89
CA LEU A 409 -39.91 -8.94 20.09
C LEU A 409 -39.23 -7.66 19.56
N LYS A 410 -39.84 -7.01 18.56
CA LYS A 410 -39.43 -5.71 18.05
C LYS A 410 -40.12 -4.59 18.83
N SER A 411 -39.33 -3.76 19.50
CA SER A 411 -39.75 -2.45 19.98
C SER A 411 -39.62 -1.42 18.84
N ILE A 412 -40.68 -0.61 18.65
CA ILE A 412 -40.75 0.49 17.68
C ILE A 412 -40.67 1.81 18.46
N SER A 413 -39.56 2.53 18.32
CA SER A 413 -39.42 3.99 18.38
C SER A 413 -37.92 4.33 18.28
N GLY A 414 -37.44 5.32 17.54
CA GLY A 414 -38.04 6.30 16.66
C GLY A 414 -36.91 7.25 16.22
N TYR A 415 -36.80 7.46 14.90
CA TYR A 415 -35.99 8.44 14.18
C TYR A 415 -34.44 8.32 14.17
N GLY A 416 -33.90 8.08 12.97
CA GLY A 416 -32.49 8.22 12.61
C GLY A 416 -32.37 8.91 11.25
N ILE A 417 -31.65 10.03 11.22
CA ILE A 417 -31.23 10.77 10.02
C ILE A 417 -29.99 10.06 9.46
N GLY A 418 -30.02 9.77 8.16
CA GLY A 418 -29.02 9.00 7.41
C GLY A 418 -29.71 8.22 6.30
N GLY A 419 -29.41 8.52 5.04
CA GLY A 419 -29.84 7.69 3.90
C GLY A 419 -29.41 6.22 4.08
N PRO A 420 -30.11 5.26 3.45
CA PRO A 420 -30.48 4.02 4.09
C PRO A 420 -29.34 3.01 4.15
N GLY A 421 -28.77 2.86 5.33
CA GLY A 421 -28.43 1.54 5.84
C GLY A 421 -26.95 1.26 6.08
N ARG A 422 -26.50 1.59 7.29
CA ARG A 422 -25.76 0.71 8.20
C ARG A 422 -26.01 1.27 9.60
N ARG A 423 -26.65 0.54 10.50
CA ARG A 423 -25.88 -0.35 11.38
C ARG A 423 -26.35 -1.80 11.37
N TYR A 424 -25.35 -2.66 11.40
CA TYR A 424 -25.43 -4.04 11.83
C TYR A 424 -25.46 -4.01 13.36
N TYR A 425 -26.28 -4.88 13.94
CA TYR A 425 -26.10 -5.34 15.30
C TYR A 425 -24.81 -6.16 15.34
N THR A 426 -23.75 -5.67 15.97
CA THR A 426 -22.85 -6.59 16.68
C THR A 426 -23.60 -6.98 17.95
N SER A 427 -23.74 -8.28 18.17
CA SER A 427 -24.19 -8.83 19.43
C SER A 427 -23.19 -8.48 20.53
N ALA A 428 -23.36 -7.31 21.15
CA ALA A 428 -22.78 -7.04 22.44
C ALA A 428 -23.48 -7.94 23.45
N LYS A 429 -22.91 -9.13 23.70
CA LYS A 429 -23.06 -9.76 25.01
C LYS A 429 -22.57 -8.72 26.01
N ARG A 430 -23.49 -8.19 26.82
CA ARG A 430 -23.17 -7.46 28.05
C ARG A 430 -22.29 -8.38 28.90
N ALA A 431 -20.98 -8.20 28.85
CA ALA A 431 -20.13 -8.50 29.98
C ALA A 431 -20.32 -7.36 30.98
N LYS A 432 -20.85 -7.68 32.16
CA LYS A 432 -20.93 -6.73 33.27
C LYS A 432 -19.51 -6.38 33.69
N GLY A 433 -19.18 -5.09 33.59
CA GLY A 433 -18.18 -4.37 34.38
C GLY A 433 -16.84 -5.04 34.61
N GLU A 434 -15.90 -4.86 33.67
CA GLU A 434 -14.46 -4.83 33.95
C GLU A 434 -13.85 -3.72 33.08
N VAL A 435 -13.01 -2.89 33.69
CA VAL A 435 -12.21 -1.84 33.05
C VAL A 435 -11.14 -2.55 32.22
N TYR A 436 -11.14 -2.35 30.90
CA TYR A 436 -10.08 -2.88 30.03
C TYR A 436 -8.89 -1.91 30.01
N ASP A 437 -7.74 -2.46 30.36
CA ASP A 437 -6.38 -1.92 30.23
C ASP A 437 -6.02 -1.71 28.74
N GLU A 438 -5.44 -0.56 28.41
CA GLU A 438 -5.09 -0.09 27.05
C GLU A 438 -3.91 -0.84 26.40
N SER A 439 -3.31 -1.83 27.07
CA SER A 439 -2.13 -2.55 26.59
C SER A 439 -2.37 -3.67 25.54
N ALA A 440 -3.60 -3.86 25.04
CA ALA A 440 -3.97 -5.01 24.20
C ALA A 440 -4.25 -4.70 22.70
N ILE A 441 -3.75 -3.60 22.12
CA ILE A 441 -3.97 -3.25 20.69
C ILE A 441 -2.81 -3.66 19.76
N GLU A 442 -1.79 -4.38 20.23
CA GLU A 442 -0.64 -4.76 19.37
C GLU A 442 -0.67 -6.17 18.75
N GLY A 443 -1.78 -6.93 18.86
CA GLY A 443 -1.83 -8.29 18.32
C GLY A 443 -3.14 -8.59 17.60
N GLY A 444 -3.29 -8.18 16.33
CA GLY A 444 -4.54 -8.43 15.62
C GLY A 444 -4.60 -8.07 14.14
N VAL A 445 -3.58 -8.40 13.35
CA VAL A 445 -3.72 -8.47 11.88
C VAL A 445 -3.21 -9.82 11.39
N LEU A 446 -4.05 -10.85 11.52
CA LEU A 446 -3.90 -12.11 10.79
C LEU A 446 -5.25 -12.44 10.15
N GLY A 447 -5.42 -11.95 8.91
CA GLY A 447 -6.55 -12.22 8.04
C GLY A 447 -6.22 -11.74 6.64
N GLY A 448 -5.78 -12.67 5.79
CA GLY A 448 -5.21 -12.39 4.48
C GLY A 448 -6.12 -11.58 3.56
N VAL A 449 -5.62 -10.42 3.14
CA VAL A 449 -6.08 -9.71 1.96
C VAL A 449 -5.26 -10.22 0.79
N VAL A 450 -5.89 -10.93 -0.13
CA VAL A 450 -5.29 -11.30 -1.41
C VAL A 450 -5.09 -10.01 -2.20
N ALA A 451 -3.83 -9.64 -2.42
CA ALA A 451 -3.47 -8.55 -3.33
C ALA A 451 -3.90 -8.91 -4.76
N PRO A 452 -4.47 -7.98 -5.55
CA PRO A 452 -4.59 -8.19 -6.98
C PRO A 452 -3.19 -8.19 -7.61
N ALA A 453 -2.97 -9.12 -8.55
CA ALA A 453 -1.72 -9.29 -9.27
C ALA A 453 -1.32 -8.00 -10.02
N PRO A 454 -0.02 -7.74 -10.22
CA PRO A 454 0.42 -6.61 -11.05
C PRO A 454 -0.05 -6.81 -12.49
N ALA A 455 -0.73 -5.80 -13.04
CA ALA A 455 -1.07 -5.75 -14.45
C ALA A 455 0.22 -5.63 -15.30
N PRO A 456 0.29 -6.29 -16.48
CA PRO A 456 1.49 -6.30 -17.30
C PRO A 456 1.82 -4.90 -17.83
N ALA A 457 3.08 -4.51 -17.70
CA ALA A 457 3.63 -3.33 -18.35
C ALA A 457 3.46 -3.44 -19.87
N MET A 458 2.94 -2.38 -20.48
CA MET A 458 2.82 -2.24 -21.93
C MET A 458 4.20 -2.37 -22.58
N ALA A 459 4.27 -3.24 -23.59
CA ALA A 459 5.45 -3.44 -24.41
C ALA A 459 5.83 -2.13 -25.12
N ALA A 460 7.04 -1.64 -24.86
CA ALA A 460 7.67 -0.62 -25.69
C ALA A 460 8.06 -1.26 -27.03
N GLU A 461 7.56 -0.67 -28.12
CA GLU A 461 7.95 -1.03 -29.49
C GLU A 461 9.45 -0.86 -29.69
N LYS A 462 10.01 -1.83 -30.42
CA LYS A 462 11.41 -1.92 -30.82
C LYS A 462 11.80 -0.73 -31.71
N THR A 463 12.67 0.14 -31.22
CA THR A 463 13.56 0.93 -32.08
C THR A 463 14.91 0.22 -32.17
N ALA A 464 15.23 -0.23 -33.38
CA ALA A 464 16.52 -0.83 -33.71
C ALA A 464 17.65 0.19 -33.52
N PRO A 465 18.82 -0.19 -32.97
CA PRO A 465 20.01 0.65 -33.05
C PRO A 465 20.54 0.60 -34.49
N GLN A 466 20.66 1.76 -35.12
CA GLN A 466 21.48 1.95 -36.31
C GLN A 466 22.92 1.59 -35.98
N GLU A 467 23.49 0.69 -36.79
CA GLU A 467 24.91 0.37 -36.83
C GLU A 467 25.72 1.63 -37.11
N ALA A 468 26.69 1.91 -36.25
CA ALA A 468 27.83 2.75 -36.58
C ALA A 468 29.10 1.90 -36.34
N ASP A 469 29.64 1.40 -37.45
CA ASP A 469 30.94 0.77 -37.56
C ASP A 469 32.03 1.53 -36.80
N LYS A 470 32.70 0.85 -35.87
CA LYS A 470 34.15 1.00 -35.68
C LYS A 470 34.79 -0.34 -35.36
N GLU A 471 35.61 -0.75 -36.32
CA GLU A 471 36.44 -1.95 -36.34
C GLU A 471 37.32 -2.12 -35.10
N ASN A 472 37.43 -3.39 -34.71
CA ASN A 472 38.41 -3.95 -33.78
C ASN A 472 39.85 -3.62 -34.19
N LYS A 473 40.63 -3.14 -33.21
CA LYS A 473 42.02 -3.57 -33.03
C LYS A 473 42.23 -3.99 -31.58
N LEU A 474 42.31 -5.30 -31.39
CA LEU A 474 42.84 -5.96 -30.21
C LEU A 474 44.36 -5.74 -30.19
N GLU A 475 44.85 -5.13 -29.12
CA GLU A 475 46.23 -5.33 -28.66
C GLU A 475 46.18 -5.86 -27.22
N GLU A 476 46.78 -7.03 -27.04
CA GLU A 476 47.12 -7.60 -25.75
C GLU A 476 48.13 -6.68 -25.04
N SER A 477 47.86 -6.34 -23.78
CA SER A 477 48.93 -5.97 -22.86
C SER A 477 48.63 -6.46 -21.45
N SER A 478 49.35 -7.50 -21.07
CA SER A 478 49.61 -7.94 -19.71
C SER A 478 50.20 -6.81 -18.84
N SER A 479 49.77 -6.80 -17.57
CA SER A 479 50.36 -6.14 -16.39
C SER A 479 50.48 -4.60 -16.39
N LYS A 480 49.75 -3.96 -15.46
CA LYS A 480 50.31 -2.96 -14.53
C LYS A 480 49.33 -2.55 -13.42
N ASP A 481 49.89 -2.54 -12.22
CA ASP A 481 49.66 -1.70 -11.05
C ASP A 481 48.45 -0.76 -11.00
N GLY A 482 47.73 -0.87 -9.88
CA GLY A 482 46.73 0.11 -9.46
C GLY A 482 47.34 1.48 -9.14
N LYS A 483 46.77 2.50 -9.78
CA LYS A 483 46.70 3.93 -9.42
C LYS A 483 45.57 4.51 -10.29
N GLY A 484 44.58 5.26 -9.83
CA GLY A 484 44.19 5.73 -8.50
C GLY A 484 42.77 6.30 -8.67
N GLU A 485 41.96 6.26 -7.61
CA GLU A 485 40.61 6.83 -7.64
C GLU A 485 40.68 8.33 -7.94
N THR A 486 40.16 8.75 -9.09
CA THR A 486 39.74 10.13 -9.32
C THR A 486 38.35 10.26 -8.71
N GLY A 487 38.26 10.82 -7.50
CA GLY A 487 36.98 10.88 -6.79
C GLY A 487 35.95 11.76 -7.50
N GLN A 488 34.70 11.27 -7.52
CA GLN A 488 33.53 11.91 -8.13
C GLN A 488 32.47 12.14 -7.06
N ILE A 489 31.75 13.27 -7.15
CA ILE A 489 30.60 13.58 -6.28
C ILE A 489 29.43 12.66 -6.66
N ARG A 490 28.85 12.02 -5.65
CA ARG A 490 27.75 11.07 -5.75
C ARG A 490 26.42 11.78 -5.97
N GLU A 491 25.68 11.36 -7.00
CA GLU A 491 24.39 11.97 -7.38
C GLU A 491 23.32 10.96 -7.84
N ASN A 492 23.70 9.72 -8.20
CA ASN A 492 22.76 8.68 -8.59
C ASN A 492 22.41 7.75 -7.40
N PHE A 493 21.29 8.00 -6.73
CA PHE A 493 20.84 7.22 -5.56
C PHE A 493 19.67 6.27 -5.86
N ALA A 494 19.53 5.78 -7.10
CA ALA A 494 18.44 4.87 -7.48
C ALA A 494 18.41 3.58 -6.64
N GLU A 495 17.25 3.16 -6.15
CA GLU A 495 17.15 1.96 -5.31
C GLU A 495 17.16 0.65 -6.10
N THR A 496 16.97 0.70 -7.42
CA THR A 496 16.99 -0.47 -8.32
C THR A 496 18.12 -0.34 -9.33
N PRO A 497 19.33 -0.87 -9.04
CA PRO A 497 20.45 -0.91 -9.99
C PRO A 497 20.08 -1.44 -11.38
N PHE A 498 19.33 -2.56 -11.45
CA PHE A 498 18.86 -3.13 -12.71
C PHE A 498 17.69 -4.10 -12.51
N PHE A 499 16.92 -4.27 -13.58
CA PHE A 499 15.94 -5.34 -13.76
C PHE A 499 16.06 -5.88 -15.19
N TYR A 500 16.57 -7.11 -15.34
CA TYR A 500 16.72 -7.80 -16.61
C TYR A 500 15.73 -8.97 -16.69
N PRO A 501 14.57 -8.79 -17.34
CA PRO A 501 13.49 -9.78 -17.33
C PRO A 501 13.73 -10.98 -18.26
N HIS A 502 14.67 -10.90 -19.19
CA HIS A 502 14.81 -11.87 -20.28
C HIS A 502 16.27 -12.02 -20.73
N LEU A 503 17.08 -12.70 -19.91
CA LEU A 503 18.42 -13.15 -20.32
C LEU A 503 18.33 -14.60 -20.81
N LEU A 504 19.10 -14.95 -21.84
CA LEU A 504 19.09 -16.30 -22.42
C LEU A 504 20.44 -16.98 -22.22
N THR A 505 20.43 -18.30 -21.97
CA THR A 505 21.67 -19.07 -21.83
C THR A 505 22.50 -19.13 -23.11
N GLU A 506 23.81 -18.96 -22.97
CA GLU A 506 24.80 -19.13 -24.02
C GLU A 506 25.09 -20.62 -24.32
N ALA A 507 26.00 -20.89 -25.26
CA ALA A 507 26.35 -22.25 -25.69
C ALA A 507 26.94 -23.13 -24.58
N ASP A 508 27.61 -22.52 -23.59
CA ASP A 508 28.20 -23.18 -22.42
C ASP A 508 27.23 -23.24 -21.22
N GLY A 509 25.97 -22.82 -21.40
CA GLY A 509 24.94 -22.73 -20.37
C GLY A 509 25.11 -21.53 -19.43
N SER A 510 25.94 -20.56 -19.78
CA SER A 510 26.14 -19.37 -18.97
C SER A 510 25.24 -18.19 -19.37
N VAL A 511 25.12 -17.22 -18.46
CA VAL A 511 24.49 -15.91 -18.66
C VAL A 511 25.41 -14.86 -18.07
N SER A 512 25.65 -13.79 -18.82
CA SER A 512 26.46 -12.65 -18.40
C SER A 512 25.58 -11.45 -18.08
N ILE A 513 25.89 -10.76 -16.98
CA ILE A 513 25.19 -9.57 -16.51
C ILE A 513 26.22 -8.45 -16.38
N GLU A 514 25.98 -7.33 -17.07
CA GLU A 514 26.80 -6.13 -16.95
C GLU A 514 25.96 -4.97 -16.46
N PHE A 515 26.41 -4.28 -15.43
CA PHE A 515 25.69 -3.13 -14.85
C PHE A 515 26.66 -2.16 -14.18
N VAL A 516 26.20 -0.94 -13.91
CA VAL A 516 26.91 0.03 -13.08
C VAL A 516 26.08 0.23 -11.82
N PRO A 517 26.60 -0.09 -10.62
CA PRO A 517 25.88 0.13 -9.37
C PRO A 517 25.68 1.64 -9.13
N PRO A 518 24.51 2.06 -8.63
CA PRO A 518 24.26 3.43 -8.17
C PRO A 518 25.25 3.86 -7.08
N ASP A 519 25.32 5.17 -6.84
CA ASP A 519 26.21 5.82 -5.87
C ASP A 519 25.83 5.55 -4.39
N SER A 520 24.70 4.86 -4.17
CA SER A 520 24.25 4.48 -2.83
C SER A 520 25.23 3.52 -2.16
N LEU A 521 25.68 3.90 -0.97
CA LEU A 521 26.48 3.07 -0.09
C LEU A 521 25.53 2.25 0.77
N THR A 522 25.19 1.07 0.28
CA THR A 522 24.09 0.24 0.78
C THR A 522 24.38 -1.24 0.58
N LYS A 523 23.49 -2.09 1.10
CA LYS A 523 23.45 -3.50 0.75
C LYS A 523 22.32 -3.72 -0.25
N TYR A 524 22.65 -4.28 -1.40
CA TYR A 524 21.68 -4.71 -2.40
C TYR A 524 21.31 -6.18 -2.19
N LYS A 525 20.06 -6.52 -2.50
CA LYS A 525 19.61 -7.90 -2.67
C LYS A 525 19.63 -8.23 -4.17
N PHE A 526 20.52 -9.13 -4.55
CA PHE A 526 20.59 -9.68 -5.90
C PHE A 526 19.77 -10.96 -5.98
N MET A 527 18.86 -11.05 -6.94
CA MET A 527 17.95 -12.16 -7.13
C MET A 527 18.00 -12.67 -8.56
N LEU A 528 18.01 -14.00 -8.70
CA LEU A 528 17.98 -14.71 -9.96
C LEU A 528 16.85 -15.73 -9.97
N PHE A 529 16.14 -15.78 -11.10
CA PHE A 529 15.18 -16.82 -11.40
C PHE A 529 15.43 -17.35 -12.80
N ALA A 530 15.62 -18.66 -12.93
CA ALA A 530 15.83 -19.33 -14.20
C ALA A 530 14.66 -20.29 -14.46
N HIS A 531 14.14 -20.34 -15.68
CA HIS A 531 13.17 -21.34 -16.10
C HIS A 531 13.36 -21.75 -17.56
N GLY A 532 12.89 -22.96 -17.91
CA GLY A 532 13.02 -23.48 -19.26
C GLY A 532 11.90 -24.45 -19.63
N GLU A 533 12.11 -25.15 -20.74
CA GLU A 533 11.15 -26.11 -21.28
C GLU A 533 10.77 -27.19 -20.24
N GLY A 534 9.48 -27.57 -20.20
CA GLY A 534 8.99 -28.59 -19.27
C GLY A 534 8.85 -28.10 -17.81
N ILE A 535 8.80 -26.78 -17.59
CA ILE A 535 8.67 -26.13 -16.27
C ILE A 535 9.84 -26.53 -15.35
N VAL A 536 11.04 -26.67 -15.92
CA VAL A 536 12.27 -26.72 -15.12
C VAL A 536 12.55 -25.32 -14.59
N SER A 537 13.00 -25.20 -13.34
CA SER A 537 13.24 -23.89 -12.71
C SER A 537 14.30 -23.93 -11.63
N GLY A 538 14.94 -22.79 -11.38
CA GLY A 538 15.88 -22.59 -10.29
C GLY A 538 15.85 -21.15 -9.82
N LYS A 539 16.17 -20.91 -8.55
CA LYS A 539 16.29 -19.54 -8.00
C LYS A 539 17.52 -19.40 -7.11
N SER A 540 18.07 -18.20 -7.05
CA SER A 540 19.19 -17.86 -6.17
C SER A 540 19.04 -16.43 -5.66
N GLU A 541 19.44 -16.20 -4.41
CA GLU A 541 19.48 -14.88 -3.78
C GLU A 541 20.86 -14.66 -3.15
N LYS A 542 21.39 -13.45 -3.29
CA LYS A 542 22.69 -13.03 -2.73
C LYS A 542 22.59 -11.60 -2.17
N ASP A 543 23.30 -11.35 -1.08
CA ASP A 543 23.54 -10.00 -0.57
C ASP A 543 24.81 -9.43 -1.25
N VAL A 544 24.77 -8.17 -1.67
CA VAL A 544 25.91 -7.47 -2.30
C VAL A 544 26.10 -6.12 -1.60
N GLU A 545 27.27 -5.87 -1.04
CA GLU A 545 27.62 -4.65 -0.31
C GLU A 545 28.34 -3.64 -1.23
N ALA A 546 27.78 -2.43 -1.35
CA ALA A 546 28.39 -1.33 -2.06
C ALA A 546 29.07 -0.38 -1.07
N ALA A 547 30.41 -0.29 -1.11
CA ALA A 547 31.20 0.46 -0.13
C ALA A 547 32.43 1.14 -0.76
N LYS A 548 32.91 2.23 -0.14
CA LYS A 548 34.18 2.92 -0.43
C LYS A 548 35.10 2.90 0.79
N ASP A 549 36.41 3.01 0.59
CA ASP A 549 37.37 3.02 1.70
C ASP A 549 37.49 4.38 2.40
N PHE A 550 37.19 5.46 1.68
CA PHE A 550 36.98 6.80 2.23
C PHE A 550 35.56 7.26 1.85
N MET A 551 34.75 7.57 2.86
CA MET A 551 33.33 7.87 2.68
C MET A 551 32.92 9.12 3.46
N VAL A 552 32.17 10.00 2.79
CA VAL A 552 31.56 11.20 3.37
C VAL A 552 30.06 11.13 3.13
N ARG A 553 29.28 11.00 4.21
CA ARG A 553 27.82 10.89 4.17
C ARG A 553 27.18 12.11 4.84
N SER A 554 26.16 12.68 4.18
CA SER A 554 25.37 13.78 4.72
C SER A 554 23.98 13.29 5.14
N TYR A 555 23.54 13.73 6.33
CA TYR A 555 22.21 13.48 6.83
C TYR A 555 21.37 14.75 6.68
N LEU A 556 20.65 14.83 5.56
CA LEU A 556 19.73 15.91 5.24
C LEU A 556 18.31 15.52 5.65
N PRO A 557 17.45 16.47 6.08
CA PRO A 557 16.02 16.22 6.20
C PRO A 557 15.42 15.99 4.79
N ARG A 558 14.16 15.54 4.70
CA ARG A 558 13.45 15.44 3.40
C ARG A 558 13.11 16.78 2.78
N PHE A 559 12.99 17.82 3.60
CA PHE A 559 12.70 19.19 3.19
C PHE A 559 13.12 20.18 4.28
N LEU A 560 13.19 21.47 3.95
CA LEU A 560 13.41 22.57 4.89
C LEU A 560 12.26 23.58 4.82
N ARG A 561 12.07 24.41 5.84
CA ARG A 561 11.22 25.60 5.77
C ARG A 561 12.02 26.88 5.93
N GLU A 562 11.53 27.95 5.30
CA GLU A 562 12.10 29.28 5.49
C GLU A 562 12.19 29.66 6.99
N GLY A 563 13.38 30.09 7.40
CA GLY A 563 13.65 30.45 8.79
C GLY A 563 13.87 29.27 9.74
N ASP A 564 13.87 28.02 9.27
CA ASP A 564 14.42 26.91 10.05
C ASP A 564 15.90 27.17 10.36
N GLU A 565 16.32 26.76 11.55
CA GLU A 565 17.72 26.71 11.95
C GLU A 565 18.09 25.23 12.06
N ILE A 566 18.99 24.72 11.22
CA ILE A 566 19.32 23.28 11.17
C ILE A 566 20.82 23.07 11.39
N SER A 567 21.17 21.99 12.10
CA SER A 567 22.53 21.48 12.18
C SER A 567 22.66 20.25 11.30
N ILE A 568 23.18 20.41 10.08
CA ILE A 568 23.40 19.29 9.15
C ILE A 568 24.55 18.44 9.67
N LYS A 569 24.26 17.17 9.93
CA LYS A 569 25.24 16.19 10.38
C LYS A 569 25.95 15.56 9.19
N VAL A 570 27.28 15.53 9.26
CA VAL A 570 28.15 14.93 8.25
C VAL A 570 29.04 13.90 8.91
N MET A 571 29.00 12.67 8.42
CA MET A 571 29.85 11.59 8.88
C MET A 571 30.98 11.34 7.90
N VAL A 572 32.19 11.19 8.43
CA VAL A 572 33.39 10.79 7.69
C VAL A 572 33.82 9.42 8.21
N ASN A 573 33.82 8.42 7.33
CA ASN A 573 34.25 7.06 7.65
C ASN A 573 35.65 6.79 7.05
N ASN A 574 36.51 6.22 7.88
CA ASN A 574 37.87 5.84 7.52
C ASN A 574 38.05 4.32 7.68
N THR A 575 38.12 3.57 6.58
CA THR A 575 38.40 2.13 6.63
C THR A 575 39.89 1.79 6.62
N PHE A 576 40.78 2.78 6.43
CA PHE A 576 42.21 2.59 6.39
C PHE A 576 42.79 2.20 7.76
N ASN A 577 43.95 1.55 7.75
CA ASN A 577 44.73 1.18 8.94
C ASN A 577 45.54 2.36 9.54
N LYS A 578 45.22 3.61 9.18
CA LYS A 578 45.90 4.83 9.64
C LYS A 578 44.87 5.91 9.98
N GLU A 579 45.22 6.83 10.87
CA GLU A 579 44.43 8.06 11.06
C GLU A 579 44.50 8.93 9.80
N ILE A 580 43.37 9.53 9.42
CA ILE A 580 43.28 10.46 8.29
C ILE A 580 42.83 11.84 8.77
N GLU A 581 43.29 12.88 8.07
CA GLU A 581 42.83 14.26 8.26
C GLU A 581 42.15 14.69 6.96
N SER A 582 40.83 14.87 7.01
CA SER A 582 40.00 15.19 5.84
C SER A 582 39.44 16.61 5.96
N LYS A 583 39.48 17.35 4.84
CA LYS A 583 38.81 18.66 4.74
C LYS A 583 37.41 18.47 4.14
N ILE A 584 36.39 18.76 4.93
CA ILE A 584 34.98 18.72 4.52
C ILE A 584 34.54 20.11 4.07
N VAL A 585 33.87 20.19 2.92
CA VAL A 585 33.39 21.41 2.28
C VAL A 585 31.88 21.33 2.09
N LEU A 586 31.18 22.39 2.48
CA LEU A 586 29.75 22.59 2.23
C LEU A 586 29.56 23.58 1.08
N LYS A 587 28.77 23.19 0.09
CA LYS A 587 28.34 24.05 -1.02
C LYS A 587 26.84 23.90 -1.22
N ILE A 588 26.15 25.03 -1.33
CA ILE A 588 24.71 25.06 -1.61
C ILE A 588 24.51 25.86 -2.90
N THR A 589 23.81 25.26 -3.85
CA THR A 589 23.48 25.89 -5.13
C THR A 589 21.97 26.01 -5.30
N ASP A 590 21.53 27.11 -5.87
CA ASP A 590 20.15 27.31 -6.27
C ASP A 590 19.83 26.38 -7.44
N ALA A 591 18.77 25.57 -7.34
CA ALA A 591 18.47 24.56 -8.35
C ALA A 591 18.03 25.16 -9.70
N GLU A 592 17.40 26.33 -9.69
CA GLU A 592 16.85 27.03 -10.87
C GLU A 592 17.94 27.82 -11.61
N SER A 593 18.70 28.66 -10.90
CA SER A 593 19.75 29.51 -11.48
C SER A 593 21.13 28.86 -11.57
N GLY A 594 21.36 27.76 -10.84
CA GLY A 594 22.67 27.13 -10.71
C GLY A 594 23.70 27.96 -9.93
N SER A 595 23.30 29.11 -9.38
CA SER A 595 24.22 30.00 -8.66
C SER A 595 24.56 29.45 -7.28
N GLU A 596 25.79 29.69 -6.82
CA GLU A 596 26.18 29.31 -5.46
C GLU A 596 25.60 30.30 -4.44
N ILE A 597 24.80 29.78 -3.52
CA ILE A 597 24.06 30.55 -2.51
C ILE A 597 24.41 30.14 -1.08
N THR A 598 25.52 29.42 -0.89
CA THR A 598 26.01 28.93 0.42
C THR A 598 26.01 30.02 1.50
N SER A 599 26.46 31.25 1.17
CA SER A 599 26.51 32.36 2.13
C SER A 599 25.12 32.81 2.60
N SER A 600 24.07 32.67 1.77
CA SER A 600 22.70 33.08 2.11
C SER A 600 22.12 32.23 3.24
N PHE A 601 22.60 30.98 3.40
CA PHE A 601 22.23 30.09 4.49
C PHE A 601 22.97 30.40 5.81
N SER A 602 23.77 31.47 5.86
CA SER A 602 24.52 31.90 7.05
C SER A 602 25.23 30.76 7.79
N PRO A 603 26.03 29.92 7.11
CA PRO A 603 26.70 28.80 7.74
C PRO A 603 27.68 29.25 8.81
N ASP A 604 27.79 28.48 9.89
CA ASP A 604 28.82 28.66 10.91
C ASP A 604 30.24 28.50 10.34
N SER A 605 30.42 27.64 9.33
CA SER A 605 31.61 27.57 8.49
C SER A 605 31.30 26.99 7.10
N LYS A 606 32.06 27.35 6.07
CA LYS A 606 31.98 26.73 4.73
C LYS A 606 32.83 25.46 4.59
N SER A 607 33.80 25.27 5.49
CA SER A 607 34.62 24.07 5.51
C SER A 607 35.12 23.74 6.92
N LYS A 608 35.24 22.46 7.25
CA LYS A 608 35.75 21.98 8.53
C LYS A 608 36.77 20.88 8.29
N THR A 609 37.81 20.82 9.13
CA THR A 609 38.77 19.72 9.13
C THR A 609 38.37 18.69 10.17
N VAL A 610 38.32 17.42 9.77
CA VAL A 610 37.94 16.30 10.63
C VAL A 610 39.09 15.29 10.65
N ARG A 611 39.53 14.92 11.86
CA ARG A 611 40.52 13.84 12.05
C ARG A 611 39.79 12.57 12.43
N VAL A 612 39.99 11.51 11.65
CA VAL A 612 39.29 10.24 11.82
C VAL A 612 40.30 9.14 12.08
N LYS A 613 40.22 8.50 13.25
CA LYS A 613 41.09 7.39 13.63
C LYS A 613 40.94 6.21 12.66
N SER A 614 41.97 5.37 12.61
CA SER A 614 41.98 4.13 11.82
C SER A 614 40.73 3.27 12.10
N LYS A 615 40.04 2.83 11.05
CA LYS A 615 38.82 1.99 11.14
C LYS A 615 37.70 2.56 12.01
N LYS A 616 37.55 3.89 12.02
CA LYS A 616 36.52 4.60 12.79
C LYS A 616 35.75 5.57 11.90
N SER A 617 34.63 6.05 12.43
CA SER A 617 33.87 7.16 11.87
C SER A 617 33.92 8.34 12.84
N GLU A 618 33.92 9.55 12.30
CA GLU A 618 33.78 10.78 13.09
C GLU A 618 32.71 11.67 12.45
N THR A 619 31.98 12.41 13.28
CA THR A 619 30.91 13.29 12.82
C THR A 619 31.29 14.76 13.00
N THR A 620 30.90 15.59 12.05
CA THR A 620 30.95 17.05 12.15
C THR A 620 29.58 17.63 11.79
N PHE A 621 29.33 18.87 12.17
CA PHE A 621 28.04 19.53 11.97
C PHE A 621 28.23 20.84 11.22
N PHE A 622 27.29 21.22 10.36
CA PHE A 622 27.20 22.55 9.79
C PHE A 622 25.89 23.19 10.26
N SER A 623 25.97 24.28 11.03
CA SER A 623 24.78 24.99 11.48
C SER A 623 24.41 26.05 10.45
N LEU A 624 23.15 26.04 10.01
CA LEU A 624 22.62 26.84 8.92
C LEU A 624 21.31 27.49 9.34
N LYS A 625 21.03 28.66 8.75
CA LYS A 625 19.73 29.33 8.83
C LYS A 625 19.14 29.45 7.44
N VAL A 626 17.97 28.86 7.25
CA VAL A 626 17.33 28.80 5.93
C VAL A 626 16.85 30.21 5.52
N PRO A 627 17.32 30.75 4.39
CA PRO A 627 16.93 32.07 3.92
C PRO A 627 15.49 32.10 3.42
N LYS A 628 14.94 33.31 3.24
CA LYS A 628 13.62 33.52 2.62
C LYS A 628 13.75 33.54 1.09
N LYS A 629 12.66 33.22 0.38
CA LYS A 629 12.48 33.29 -1.09
C LYS A 629 13.32 32.30 -1.90
N ILE A 630 13.52 31.08 -1.39
CA ILE A 630 14.21 29.99 -2.11
C ILE A 630 13.29 28.78 -2.17
N GLN A 631 13.16 28.14 -3.32
CA GLN A 631 12.25 27.00 -3.52
C GLN A 631 12.97 25.65 -3.46
N GLU A 632 14.02 25.47 -4.26
CA GLU A 632 14.76 24.21 -4.31
C GLU A 632 16.26 24.48 -4.39
N VAL A 633 17.04 23.74 -3.60
CA VAL A 633 18.49 23.88 -3.56
C VAL A 633 19.18 22.53 -3.68
N LYS A 634 20.38 22.51 -4.23
CA LYS A 634 21.24 21.33 -4.24
C LYS A 634 22.31 21.49 -3.16
N PHE A 635 22.25 20.63 -2.16
CA PHE A 635 23.27 20.51 -1.12
C PHE A 635 24.37 19.60 -1.60
N GLU A 636 25.60 20.11 -1.64
CA GLU A 636 26.82 19.37 -1.95
C GLU A 636 27.73 19.39 -0.73
N ILE A 637 28.03 18.21 -0.20
CA ILE A 637 28.96 18.03 0.92
C ILE A 637 30.02 17.04 0.48
N SER A 638 31.27 17.49 0.45
CA SER A 638 32.41 16.70 -0.05
C SER A 638 33.57 16.73 0.92
N GLY A 639 34.33 15.65 0.99
CA GLY A 639 35.60 15.57 1.69
C GLY A 639 36.74 15.10 0.79
N SER A 640 37.95 15.47 1.17
CA SER A 640 39.16 15.07 0.46
C SER A 640 40.27 14.66 1.42
N TYR A 641 40.95 13.57 1.11
CA TYR A 641 42.14 13.07 1.80
C TYR A 641 43.16 12.51 0.79
N GLU A 642 44.36 13.07 0.73
CA GLU A 642 45.38 12.72 -0.28
C GLU A 642 44.79 12.75 -1.71
N ASN A 643 44.64 11.59 -2.37
CA ASN A 643 44.02 11.46 -3.69
C ASN A 643 42.55 11.01 -3.64
N PHE A 644 42.03 10.69 -2.45
CA PHE A 644 40.66 10.24 -2.26
C PHE A 644 39.73 11.44 -2.14
N VAL A 645 38.66 11.45 -2.94
CA VAL A 645 37.58 12.46 -2.86
C VAL A 645 36.25 11.72 -2.85
N ASP A 646 35.40 12.05 -1.89
CA ASP A 646 34.03 11.55 -1.82
C ASP A 646 33.10 12.67 -1.35
N GLY A 647 31.86 12.64 -1.81
CA GLY A 647 30.85 13.61 -1.42
C GLY A 647 29.50 13.27 -2.01
N GLU A 648 28.45 13.88 -1.48
CA GLU A 648 27.08 13.71 -1.93
C GLU A 648 26.53 15.04 -2.43
N ARG A 649 25.83 15.02 -3.56
CA ARG A 649 24.99 16.11 -4.02
C ARG A 649 23.53 15.66 -4.04
N LYS A 650 22.68 16.31 -3.24
CA LYS A 650 21.26 15.97 -3.12
C LYS A 650 20.39 17.21 -3.33
N PRO A 651 19.30 17.13 -4.11
CA PRO A 651 18.27 18.16 -4.12
C PRO A 651 17.54 18.17 -2.77
N LEU A 652 17.18 19.37 -2.31
CA LEU A 652 16.43 19.57 -1.08
C LEU A 652 15.43 20.72 -1.26
N PRO A 653 14.12 20.45 -1.19
CA PRO A 653 13.09 21.48 -1.28
C PRO A 653 13.04 22.34 0.00
N VAL A 654 12.82 23.64 -0.20
CA VAL A 654 12.64 24.67 0.83
C VAL A 654 11.21 25.23 0.70
N LEU A 655 10.37 24.93 1.70
CA LEU A 655 8.97 25.33 1.72
C LEU A 655 8.81 26.72 2.39
N PRO A 656 7.87 27.56 1.93
CA PRO A 656 7.67 28.91 2.46
C PRO A 656 7.15 28.93 3.91
N SER A 657 7.44 30.03 4.62
CA SER A 657 6.98 30.27 6.01
C SER A 657 5.87 31.33 6.13
N ARG A 658 5.60 32.09 5.06
CA ARG A 658 4.59 33.15 5.00
C ARG A 658 3.23 32.60 4.58
N ILE A 659 2.17 33.27 5.01
CA ILE A 659 0.82 33.02 4.48
C ILE A 659 0.68 33.85 3.20
N HIS A 660 0.55 33.18 2.07
CA HIS A 660 0.14 33.82 0.82
C HIS A 660 -1.36 34.06 0.84
N LEU A 661 -1.75 35.28 0.50
CA LEU A 661 -3.13 35.70 0.32
C LEU A 661 -3.28 36.29 -1.09
N ALA A 662 -4.49 36.22 -1.63
CA ALA A 662 -4.81 36.84 -2.89
C ALA A 662 -6.13 37.59 -2.75
N GLU A 663 -6.16 38.84 -3.20
CA GLU A 663 -7.38 39.61 -3.35
C GLU A 663 -7.73 39.64 -4.84
N SER A 664 -8.85 39.03 -5.21
CA SER A 664 -9.32 38.99 -6.60
C SER A 664 -10.64 39.73 -6.73
N LYS A 665 -10.76 40.54 -7.78
CA LYS A 665 -11.97 41.24 -8.17
C LYS A 665 -12.25 40.93 -9.64
N PHE A 666 -13.52 40.88 -10.03
CA PHE A 666 -13.90 40.58 -11.41
C PHE A 666 -15.09 41.44 -11.84
N VAL A 667 -15.25 41.56 -13.16
CA VAL A 667 -16.39 42.17 -13.84
C VAL A 667 -16.81 41.28 -15.00
N THR A 668 -18.11 41.30 -15.32
CA THR A 668 -18.64 40.67 -16.52
C THR A 668 -18.96 41.75 -17.53
N LEU A 669 -18.55 41.53 -18.78
CA LEU A 669 -18.74 42.46 -19.88
C LEU A 669 -19.70 41.84 -20.90
N LYS A 670 -20.86 42.49 -21.10
CA LYS A 670 -21.75 42.22 -22.23
C LYS A 670 -21.27 42.91 -23.50
N GLU A 671 -21.90 42.60 -24.63
CA GLU A 671 -21.64 43.24 -25.92
C GLU A 671 -21.70 44.78 -25.79
N ASN A 672 -20.58 45.44 -26.11
CA ASN A 672 -20.38 46.89 -26.05
C ASN A 672 -20.51 47.51 -24.64
N GLU A 673 -20.13 46.79 -23.58
CA GLU A 673 -20.13 47.28 -22.19
C GLU A 673 -18.72 47.71 -21.71
N THR A 674 -18.67 48.72 -20.83
CA THR A 674 -17.46 49.15 -20.09
C THR A 674 -17.67 48.97 -18.58
N ARG A 675 -16.69 48.45 -17.84
CA ARG A 675 -16.73 48.24 -16.38
C ARG A 675 -15.38 48.56 -15.70
N GLU A 676 -15.43 48.94 -14.42
CA GLU A 676 -14.27 49.30 -13.60
C GLU A 676 -14.12 48.35 -12.38
N ILE A 677 -12.88 48.05 -11.98
CA ILE A 677 -12.47 47.34 -10.76
C ILE A 677 -11.62 48.27 -9.90
N VAL A 678 -11.86 48.29 -8.58
CA VAL A 678 -11.12 49.13 -7.62
C VAL A 678 -10.52 48.31 -6.47
N PHE A 679 -9.22 48.39 -6.19
CA PHE A 679 -8.54 47.81 -5.02
C PHE A 679 -8.24 48.87 -3.96
N GLU A 680 -9.12 49.01 -2.96
CA GLU A 680 -9.00 50.04 -1.93
C GLU A 680 -7.73 49.91 -1.08
N ASP A 681 -7.30 48.67 -0.77
CA ASP A 681 -6.09 48.42 0.01
C ASP A 681 -4.79 48.70 -0.76
N LEU A 682 -4.84 48.66 -2.10
CA LEU A 682 -3.70 49.07 -2.93
C LEU A 682 -3.64 50.60 -3.06
N LEU A 683 -4.80 51.25 -3.12
CA LEU A 683 -4.92 52.71 -3.07
C LEU A 683 -4.54 53.26 -1.69
N THR A 684 -4.81 52.49 -0.62
CA THR A 684 -4.63 52.91 0.78
C THR A 684 -4.15 51.73 1.65
N PRO A 685 -2.83 51.47 1.76
CA PRO A 685 -2.30 50.30 2.46
C PRO A 685 -2.56 50.33 3.98
N THR A 686 -3.19 49.27 4.51
CA THR A 686 -3.53 49.12 5.94
C THR A 686 -2.58 48.21 6.72
N ASP A 687 -2.00 47.17 6.10
CA ASP A 687 -0.98 46.25 6.66
C ASP A 687 0.44 46.67 6.25
N LYS A 688 1.30 46.94 7.24
CA LYS A 688 2.71 47.37 7.03
C LYS A 688 3.68 46.23 6.69
N THR A 689 3.27 44.98 6.89
CA THR A 689 4.06 43.77 6.58
C THR A 689 3.71 43.15 5.23
N ARG A 690 2.63 43.64 4.59
CA ARG A 690 2.14 43.23 3.27
C ARG A 690 3.18 43.53 2.19
N ILE A 691 3.53 42.49 1.43
CA ILE A 691 4.31 42.62 0.21
C ILE A 691 3.40 42.24 -0.95
N ASN A 692 3.10 43.19 -1.83
CA ASN A 692 2.40 42.90 -3.09
C ASN A 692 3.39 42.22 -4.03
N GLU A 693 3.22 40.92 -4.22
CA GLU A 693 4.16 40.09 -4.96
C GLU A 693 3.87 40.15 -6.45
N LYS A 694 2.59 40.20 -6.82
CA LYS A 694 2.15 40.15 -8.21
C LYS A 694 0.74 40.70 -8.41
N MET A 695 0.48 41.40 -9.50
CA MET A 695 -0.87 41.67 -9.98
C MET A 695 -1.08 40.98 -11.33
N VAL A 696 -2.17 40.24 -11.44
CA VAL A 696 -2.54 39.52 -12.67
C VAL A 696 -3.89 40.02 -13.13
N LEU A 697 -3.93 40.73 -14.26
CA LEU A 697 -5.17 41.03 -14.97
C LEU A 697 -5.47 39.87 -15.91
N THR A 698 -6.65 39.29 -15.85
CA THR A 698 -7.06 38.17 -16.70
C THR A 698 -8.30 38.55 -17.49
N VAL A 699 -8.32 38.27 -18.80
CA VAL A 699 -9.46 38.52 -19.67
C VAL A 699 -9.87 37.23 -20.40
N ASP A 700 -10.97 36.64 -19.95
CA ASP A 700 -11.59 35.47 -20.54
C ASP A 700 -12.67 35.88 -21.53
N ALA A 701 -12.26 36.09 -22.79
CA ALA A 701 -13.17 36.35 -23.90
C ALA A 701 -13.59 35.09 -24.67
N GLN A 702 -12.93 33.95 -24.44
CA GLN A 702 -13.21 32.69 -25.13
C GLN A 702 -13.67 31.62 -24.13
N LEU A 703 -14.96 31.65 -23.75
CA LEU A 703 -15.56 30.81 -22.70
C LEU A 703 -15.32 29.30 -22.85
N LEU A 704 -15.13 28.81 -24.08
CA LEU A 704 -14.74 27.42 -24.31
C LEU A 704 -13.37 27.10 -23.72
N TYR A 705 -12.36 27.94 -23.97
CA TYR A 705 -11.02 27.75 -23.41
C TYR A 705 -11.05 27.91 -21.89
N SER A 706 -11.77 28.92 -21.39
CA SER A 706 -11.92 29.13 -19.94
C SER A 706 -12.63 27.95 -19.26
N ALA A 707 -13.55 27.25 -19.94
CA ALA A 707 -14.07 25.98 -19.43
C ALA A 707 -13.00 24.89 -19.47
N LEU A 708 -12.32 24.71 -20.60
CA LEU A 708 -11.30 23.67 -20.78
C LEU A 708 -10.06 23.85 -19.89
N GLU A 709 -9.77 25.05 -19.39
CA GLU A 709 -8.73 25.29 -18.38
C GLU A 709 -8.99 24.54 -17.05
N ALA A 710 -10.20 24.03 -16.82
CA ALA A 710 -10.50 23.15 -15.69
C ALA A 710 -10.07 21.70 -15.89
N MET A 711 -9.67 21.32 -17.12
CA MET A 711 -9.27 19.96 -17.47
C MET A 711 -8.01 19.48 -16.72
N PRO A 712 -6.92 20.27 -16.61
CA PRO A 712 -5.74 19.87 -15.84
C PRO A 712 -6.07 19.50 -14.41
N TYR A 713 -6.92 20.27 -13.71
CA TYR A 713 -7.34 19.94 -12.35
C TYR A 713 -7.94 18.54 -12.24
N LEU A 714 -8.78 18.13 -13.19
CA LEU A 714 -9.35 16.79 -13.21
C LEU A 714 -8.29 15.73 -13.52
N VAL A 715 -7.41 15.95 -14.50
CA VAL A 715 -6.41 14.98 -14.97
C VAL A 715 -5.27 14.79 -13.96
N GLU A 716 -4.75 15.88 -13.42
CA GLU A 716 -3.59 15.96 -12.54
C GLU A 716 -3.93 15.75 -11.07
N TYR A 717 -5.23 15.65 -10.73
CA TYR A 717 -5.66 15.45 -9.35
C TYR A 717 -4.91 14.25 -8.71
N PRO A 718 -4.23 14.46 -7.56
CA PRO A 718 -3.20 13.53 -7.07
C PRO A 718 -3.75 12.23 -6.48
N TYR A 719 -5.07 12.19 -6.27
CA TYR A 719 -5.79 11.07 -5.68
C TYR A 719 -6.44 10.21 -6.76
N GLU A 720 -6.57 8.90 -6.52
CA GLU A 720 -7.08 7.90 -7.48
C GLU A 720 -8.30 7.13 -6.93
N CYS A 721 -9.22 7.81 -6.26
CA CYS A 721 -10.50 7.17 -5.92
C CYS A 721 -11.33 6.91 -7.19
N THR A 722 -12.27 5.98 -7.14
CA THR A 722 -13.03 5.58 -8.35
C THR A 722 -13.88 6.71 -8.93
N GLU A 723 -14.33 7.64 -8.08
CA GLU A 723 -15.03 8.88 -8.49
C GLU A 723 -14.12 9.79 -9.32
N GLN A 724 -12.87 9.97 -8.89
CA GLN A 724 -11.87 10.78 -9.58
C GLN A 724 -11.46 10.13 -10.90
N LEU A 725 -11.24 8.80 -10.91
CA LEU A 725 -10.94 8.06 -12.14
C LEU A 725 -12.08 8.17 -13.15
N ALA A 726 -13.34 8.11 -12.70
CA ALA A 726 -14.50 8.31 -13.55
C ALA A 726 -14.56 9.75 -14.10
N ASN A 727 -14.26 10.77 -13.28
CA ASN A 727 -14.22 12.15 -13.74
C ASN A 727 -13.06 12.42 -14.73
N LYS A 728 -11.89 11.81 -14.51
CA LYS A 728 -10.76 11.86 -15.45
C LYS A 728 -11.15 11.29 -16.81
N PHE A 729 -11.72 10.08 -16.81
CA PHE A 729 -12.20 9.42 -18.02
C PHE A 729 -13.25 10.27 -18.76
N PHE A 730 -14.31 10.71 -18.07
CA PHE A 730 -15.41 11.42 -18.71
C PHE A 730 -14.96 12.75 -19.31
N ALA A 731 -14.13 13.52 -18.59
CA ALA A 731 -13.74 14.86 -19.03
C ALA A 731 -12.85 14.79 -20.27
N VAL A 732 -11.86 13.89 -20.26
CA VAL A 732 -10.91 13.72 -21.37
C VAL A 732 -11.61 13.12 -22.59
N GLY A 733 -12.52 12.16 -22.39
CA GLY A 733 -13.32 11.61 -23.48
C GLY A 733 -14.18 12.66 -24.19
N ILE A 734 -14.85 13.55 -23.44
CA ILE A 734 -15.64 14.65 -24.04
C ILE A 734 -14.75 15.61 -24.82
N LEU A 735 -13.58 15.97 -24.28
CA LEU A 735 -12.61 16.81 -24.98
C LEU A 735 -12.18 16.19 -26.31
N ASN A 736 -11.77 14.92 -26.28
CA ASN A 736 -11.35 14.17 -27.47
C ASN A 736 -12.42 14.19 -28.55
N ARG A 737 -13.68 14.06 -28.15
CA ARG A 737 -14.82 14.12 -29.04
C ARG A 737 -15.08 15.51 -29.61
N ILE A 738 -15.02 16.56 -28.79
CA ILE A 738 -15.19 17.95 -29.23
C ILE A 738 -14.10 18.35 -30.22
N ILE A 739 -12.84 17.98 -29.97
CA ILE A 739 -11.74 18.23 -30.91
C ILE A 739 -12.00 17.52 -32.24
N LYS A 740 -12.39 16.24 -32.19
CA LYS A 740 -12.69 15.44 -33.38
C LYS A 740 -13.86 16.00 -34.21
N ASP A 741 -14.88 16.55 -33.57
CA ASP A 741 -16.08 17.07 -34.24
C ASP A 741 -15.90 18.51 -34.78
N ASN A 742 -14.80 19.21 -34.47
CA ASN A 742 -14.55 20.61 -34.88
C ASN A 742 -13.20 20.78 -35.60
N PRO A 743 -13.17 20.81 -36.95
CA PRO A 743 -11.93 20.87 -37.73
C PRO A 743 -11.00 22.04 -37.39
N SER A 744 -11.55 23.19 -37.00
CA SER A 744 -10.77 24.37 -36.56
C SER A 744 -10.01 24.09 -35.25
N LEU A 745 -10.65 23.39 -34.31
CA LEU A 745 -10.03 22.96 -33.05
C LEU A 745 -9.05 21.80 -33.27
N GLU A 746 -9.31 20.91 -34.22
CA GLU A 746 -8.38 19.84 -34.60
C GLU A 746 -7.11 20.41 -35.25
N LYS A 747 -7.26 21.33 -36.21
CA LYS A 747 -6.13 22.00 -36.86
C LYS A 747 -5.29 22.76 -35.83
N PHE A 748 -5.97 23.49 -34.95
CA PHE A 748 -5.35 24.12 -33.79
C PHE A 748 -4.58 23.10 -32.94
N ALA A 749 -5.21 22.00 -32.50
CA ALA A 749 -4.58 21.00 -31.62
C ALA A 749 -3.34 20.35 -32.27
N ARG A 750 -3.40 20.11 -33.59
CA ARG A 750 -2.28 19.58 -34.39
C ARG A 750 -1.14 20.58 -34.57
N GLU A 751 -1.43 21.83 -34.93
CA GLU A 751 -0.42 22.90 -35.02
C GLU A 751 0.21 23.17 -33.65
N PHE A 752 -0.56 23.01 -32.57
CA PHE A 752 -0.09 23.16 -31.20
C PHE A 752 0.78 21.99 -30.72
N SER A 753 0.44 20.75 -31.08
CA SER A 753 1.21 19.55 -30.72
C SER A 753 2.58 19.45 -31.41
N GLN A 754 2.80 20.23 -32.47
CA GLN A 754 4.05 20.27 -33.24
C GLN A 754 5.06 21.29 -32.71
N ARG A 755 4.76 22.03 -31.64
CA ARG A 755 5.74 22.92 -31.01
C ARG A 755 6.85 22.10 -30.36
N GLU A 756 8.10 22.50 -30.61
CA GLU A 756 9.25 22.09 -29.79
C GLU A 756 9.17 22.79 -28.42
N THR A 757 8.17 22.42 -27.62
CA THR A 757 8.34 22.57 -26.17
C THR A 757 9.45 21.60 -25.80
N LYS A 758 10.52 22.08 -25.16
CA LYS A 758 11.40 21.18 -24.41
C LYS A 758 10.49 20.53 -23.37
N TYR A 759 9.98 19.34 -23.68
CA TYR A 759 9.30 18.53 -22.70
C TYR A 759 10.32 18.31 -21.59
N GLU A 760 10.17 19.04 -20.47
CA GLU A 760 10.61 18.45 -19.22
C GLU A 760 9.88 17.10 -19.13
N ASN A 761 10.60 16.03 -18.82
CA ASN A 761 10.00 14.72 -18.62
C ASN A 761 8.90 14.86 -17.56
N PHE A 762 7.64 14.95 -18.01
CA PHE A 762 6.46 15.14 -17.17
C PHE A 762 6.20 13.92 -16.26
N TYR A 763 6.88 12.81 -16.55
CA TYR A 763 6.86 11.55 -15.82
C TYR A 763 8.23 11.17 -15.22
N GLY A 764 9.14 12.13 -15.00
CA GLY A 764 10.23 11.87 -14.08
C GLY A 764 9.62 11.72 -12.68
N ASP A 765 9.65 10.51 -12.12
CA ASP A 765 9.31 10.24 -10.72
C ASP A 765 10.28 11.00 -9.79
N ASP A 766 10.25 12.33 -9.74
CA ASP A 766 10.96 13.14 -8.76
C ASP A 766 9.98 13.50 -7.62
N PRO A 767 10.07 12.80 -6.46
CA PRO A 767 9.20 13.06 -5.33
C PRO A 767 9.30 14.50 -4.81
N ASN A 768 10.46 15.17 -5.02
CA ASN A 768 10.68 16.53 -4.52
C ASN A 768 9.82 17.54 -5.29
N ARG A 769 9.72 17.39 -6.62
CA ARG A 769 8.88 18.26 -7.45
C ARG A 769 7.40 18.12 -7.09
N ARG A 770 6.94 16.89 -6.84
CA ARG A 770 5.58 16.61 -6.39
C ARG A 770 5.26 17.28 -5.04
N MET A 771 6.21 17.26 -4.10
CA MET A 771 6.03 17.92 -2.81
C MET A 771 5.96 19.45 -2.94
N VAL A 772 6.77 20.07 -3.80
CA VAL A 772 6.69 21.51 -4.08
C VAL A 772 5.34 21.86 -4.72
N LEU A 773 4.87 21.07 -5.69
CA LEU A 773 3.55 21.23 -6.32
C LEU A 773 2.39 21.16 -5.30
N GLU A 774 2.47 20.24 -4.33
CA GLU A 774 1.45 20.08 -3.28
C GLU A 774 1.46 21.22 -2.25
N GLU A 775 2.62 21.85 -2.01
CA GLU A 775 2.80 22.91 -0.99
C GLU A 775 2.64 24.34 -1.54
N THR A 776 2.94 24.58 -2.83
CA THR A 776 2.83 25.91 -3.46
C THR A 776 2.12 25.94 -4.84
N PRO A 777 0.91 25.33 -5.00
CA PRO A 777 0.22 25.28 -6.30
C PRO A 777 0.08 26.64 -6.99
N TRP A 778 -0.19 27.69 -6.21
CA TRP A 778 -0.43 29.05 -6.71
C TRP A 778 0.81 29.74 -7.28
N LEU A 779 2.02 29.36 -6.85
CA LEU A 779 3.27 30.00 -7.26
C LEU A 779 3.67 29.56 -8.68
N ILE A 780 3.28 28.34 -9.05
CA ILE A 780 3.39 27.82 -10.42
C ILE A 780 2.35 28.49 -11.31
N GLU A 781 1.13 28.69 -10.80
CA GLU A 781 0.07 29.39 -11.53
C GLU A 781 0.41 30.89 -11.73
N SER A 782 1.03 31.54 -10.75
CA SER A 782 1.34 32.98 -10.79
C SER A 782 2.50 33.33 -11.72
N LYS A 783 3.43 32.42 -12.07
CA LYS A 783 4.63 32.68 -12.91
C LYS A 783 4.37 33.05 -14.40
N GLY A 784 3.13 33.41 -14.79
CA GLY A 784 2.68 33.60 -16.18
C GLY A 784 3.73 34.03 -17.23
N GLY A 785 3.77 33.32 -18.36
CA GLY A 785 4.50 33.70 -19.58
C GLY A 785 5.97 33.25 -19.68
N ASP A 786 6.21 31.95 -19.96
CA ASP A 786 7.18 31.39 -20.93
C ASP A 786 7.41 29.87 -20.74
N SER A 787 6.86 29.26 -19.68
CA SER A 787 6.87 27.81 -19.46
C SER A 787 5.46 27.18 -19.47
N ASP A 788 5.41 25.99 -20.08
CA ASP A 788 4.33 25.04 -20.35
C ASP A 788 2.94 25.33 -19.75
N ASN A 789 1.95 25.58 -20.63
CA ASN A 789 0.56 25.55 -20.23
C ASN A 789 0.12 24.08 -20.00
N PRO A 790 -0.39 23.70 -18.81
CA PRO A 790 -0.73 22.32 -18.46
C PRO A 790 -1.88 21.73 -19.29
N ILE A 791 -2.63 22.55 -20.03
CA ILE A 791 -3.60 22.06 -21.00
C ILE A 791 -2.93 21.47 -22.26
N ILE A 792 -1.67 21.84 -22.56
CA ILE A 792 -0.99 21.46 -23.80
C ILE A 792 -0.83 19.94 -23.92
N PRO A 793 -0.33 19.20 -22.90
CA PRO A 793 -0.32 17.74 -22.95
C PRO A 793 -1.72 17.15 -23.14
N ILE A 794 -2.76 17.76 -22.57
CA ILE A 794 -4.14 17.25 -22.61
C ILE A 794 -4.81 17.50 -23.98
N LEU A 795 -4.39 18.54 -24.71
CA LEU A 795 -4.84 18.79 -26.09
C LEU A 795 -4.12 17.91 -27.12
N ASN A 796 -3.03 17.24 -26.74
CA ASN A 796 -2.38 16.25 -27.59
C ASN A 796 -3.29 15.00 -27.73
N PRO A 797 -3.71 14.62 -28.95
CA PRO A 797 -4.61 13.49 -29.17
C PRO A 797 -4.10 12.13 -28.67
N ASP A 798 -2.79 11.94 -28.56
CA ASP A 798 -2.21 10.66 -28.12
C ASP A 798 -2.11 10.59 -26.60
N VAL A 799 -1.69 11.67 -25.94
CA VAL A 799 -1.64 11.77 -24.47
C VAL A 799 -3.04 11.69 -23.87
N SER A 800 -3.99 12.45 -24.41
CA SER A 800 -5.39 12.42 -23.97
C SER A 800 -6.01 11.03 -24.13
N ARG A 801 -5.77 10.35 -25.26
CA ARG A 801 -6.24 8.97 -25.48
C ARG A 801 -5.61 7.99 -24.49
N MET A 802 -4.33 8.15 -24.16
CA MET A 802 -3.65 7.33 -23.15
C MET A 802 -4.25 7.55 -21.75
N VAL A 803 -4.49 8.80 -21.35
CA VAL A 803 -5.12 9.15 -20.06
C VAL A 803 -6.53 8.59 -19.98
N GLU A 804 -7.32 8.72 -21.05
CA GLU A 804 -8.67 8.15 -21.16
C GLU A 804 -8.64 6.62 -20.96
N GLN A 805 -7.80 5.91 -21.71
CA GLN A 805 -7.70 4.45 -21.66
C GLN A 805 -7.18 3.94 -20.31
N THR A 806 -6.15 4.59 -19.75
CA THR A 806 -5.56 4.19 -18.47
C THR A 806 -6.54 4.40 -17.32
N SER A 807 -7.24 5.55 -17.32
CA SER A 807 -8.25 5.88 -16.31
C SER A 807 -9.43 4.91 -16.38
N LEU A 808 -9.90 4.58 -17.59
CA LEU A 808 -10.94 3.57 -17.81
C LEU A 808 -10.49 2.20 -17.30
N LYS A 809 -9.28 1.75 -17.66
CA LYS A 809 -8.76 0.45 -17.22
C LYS A 809 -8.71 0.34 -15.69
N LYS A 810 -8.10 1.32 -15.00
CA LYS A 810 -8.04 1.36 -13.53
C LYS A 810 -9.44 1.34 -12.90
N LEU A 811 -10.38 2.10 -13.47
CA LEU A 811 -11.76 2.12 -13.02
C LEU A 811 -12.42 0.75 -13.15
N LEU A 812 -12.27 0.08 -14.30
CA LEU A 812 -12.84 -1.24 -14.56
C LEU A 812 -12.20 -2.33 -13.68
N ASP A 813 -10.89 -2.26 -13.43
CA ASP A 813 -10.18 -3.16 -12.52
C ASP A 813 -10.69 -3.07 -11.07
N ALA A 814 -11.27 -1.93 -10.68
CA ALA A 814 -11.90 -1.73 -9.37
C ALA A 814 -13.33 -2.29 -9.26
N GLN A 815 -13.96 -2.73 -10.35
CA GLN A 815 -15.33 -3.26 -10.32
C GLN A 815 -15.37 -4.68 -9.75
N TYR A 816 -16.24 -4.91 -8.76
CA TYR A 816 -16.44 -6.26 -8.21
C TYR A 816 -17.26 -7.17 -9.13
N PRO A 817 -17.17 -8.51 -8.97
CA PRO A 817 -18.03 -9.45 -9.69
C PRO A 817 -19.54 -9.22 -9.49
N SER A 818 -19.95 -8.60 -8.38
CA SER A 818 -21.35 -8.20 -8.15
C SER A 818 -21.81 -7.09 -9.10
N GLY A 819 -20.87 -6.36 -9.72
CA GLY A 819 -21.12 -5.19 -10.57
C GLY A 819 -20.93 -3.85 -9.86
N GLY A 820 -20.79 -3.84 -8.53
CA GLY A 820 -20.60 -2.62 -7.75
C GLY A 820 -19.16 -2.14 -7.73
N PHE A 821 -18.98 -0.81 -7.66
CA PHE A 821 -17.69 -0.14 -7.49
C PHE A 821 -17.52 0.34 -6.05
N PRO A 822 -16.32 0.19 -5.45
CA PRO A 822 -16.00 0.79 -4.16
C PRO A 822 -15.62 2.27 -4.31
N TRP A 823 -15.55 3.04 -3.22
CA TRP A 823 -14.99 4.41 -3.28
C TRP A 823 -13.48 4.40 -3.55
N TRP A 824 -12.77 3.49 -2.88
CA TRP A 824 -11.35 3.20 -3.11
C TRP A 824 -11.16 1.71 -3.40
N ALA A 825 -10.19 1.37 -4.25
CA ALA A 825 -9.85 -0.01 -4.54
C ALA A 825 -9.58 -0.82 -3.24
N GLY A 826 -10.09 -2.05 -3.18
CA GLY A 826 -10.03 -2.90 -1.98
C GLY A 826 -11.08 -2.61 -0.91
N GLY A 827 -11.85 -1.53 -1.03
CA GLY A 827 -13.00 -1.20 -0.18
C GLY A 827 -14.28 -1.96 -0.54
N ARG A 828 -15.35 -1.78 0.25
CA ARG A 828 -16.64 -2.42 -0.08
C ARG A 828 -17.34 -1.68 -1.24
N PRO A 829 -18.11 -2.38 -2.10
CA PRO A 829 -18.98 -1.73 -3.08
C PRO A 829 -19.88 -0.67 -2.44
N SER A 830 -19.94 0.51 -3.04
CA SER A 830 -20.81 1.61 -2.64
C SER A 830 -21.85 1.84 -3.73
N PRO A 831 -23.16 1.74 -3.42
CA PRO A 831 -24.19 1.99 -4.41
C PRO A 831 -24.24 3.41 -4.95
N TYR A 832 -23.97 4.39 -4.09
CA TYR A 832 -23.92 5.77 -4.54
C TYR A 832 -22.75 6.00 -5.51
N ILE A 833 -21.54 5.51 -5.17
CA ILE A 833 -20.39 5.59 -6.07
C ILE A 833 -20.64 4.83 -7.36
N THR A 834 -21.25 3.65 -7.28
CA THR A 834 -21.65 2.87 -8.46
C THR A 834 -22.62 3.66 -9.34
N LEU A 835 -23.65 4.27 -8.75
CA LEU A 835 -24.62 5.10 -9.46
C LEU A 835 -23.97 6.33 -10.07
N TYR A 836 -23.04 6.98 -9.36
CA TYR A 836 -22.29 8.11 -9.87
C TYR A 836 -21.36 7.73 -11.04
N ILE A 837 -20.73 6.56 -11.01
CA ILE A 837 -19.90 6.07 -12.11
C ILE A 837 -20.77 5.81 -13.37
N VAL A 838 -21.92 5.16 -13.23
CA VAL A 838 -22.83 4.99 -14.37
C VAL A 838 -23.50 6.30 -14.79
N TYR A 839 -23.60 7.29 -13.91
CA TYR A 839 -23.97 8.66 -14.27
C TYR A 839 -22.89 9.30 -15.14
N ALA A 840 -21.61 9.23 -14.74
CA ALA A 840 -20.49 9.74 -15.52
C ALA A 840 -20.40 9.08 -16.91
N PHE A 841 -20.59 7.76 -17.00
CA PHE A 841 -20.69 7.06 -18.28
C PHE A 841 -21.88 7.55 -19.14
N SER A 842 -23.02 7.88 -18.52
CA SER A 842 -24.16 8.40 -19.27
C SER A 842 -23.85 9.76 -19.91
N LYS A 843 -23.16 10.65 -19.18
CA LYS A 843 -22.72 11.96 -19.68
C LYS A 843 -21.73 11.82 -20.84
N ALA A 844 -20.76 10.93 -20.70
CA ALA A 844 -19.79 10.64 -21.77
C ALA A 844 -20.50 10.09 -23.03
N ALA A 845 -21.47 9.19 -22.85
CA ALA A 845 -22.26 8.65 -23.95
C ALA A 845 -23.11 9.71 -24.68
N GLU A 846 -23.71 10.68 -23.96
CA GLU A 846 -24.47 11.78 -24.59
C GLU A 846 -23.60 12.64 -25.53
N PHE A 847 -22.30 12.73 -25.27
CA PHE A 847 -21.35 13.41 -26.17
C PHE A 847 -20.84 12.50 -27.29
N GLY A 848 -21.07 11.18 -27.24
CA GLY A 848 -20.58 10.24 -28.25
C GLY A 848 -19.20 9.65 -27.95
N VAL A 849 -18.83 9.58 -26.67
CA VAL A 849 -17.65 8.86 -26.15
C VAL A 849 -17.99 7.37 -26.02
N ASP A 850 -17.04 6.50 -26.35
CA ASP A 850 -17.21 5.06 -26.22
C ASP A 850 -17.17 4.64 -24.74
N VAL A 851 -18.24 4.02 -24.23
CA VAL A 851 -18.38 3.62 -22.82
C VAL A 851 -18.54 2.10 -22.66
N PRO A 852 -18.06 1.50 -21.56
CA PRO A 852 -17.99 0.05 -21.37
C PRO A 852 -19.37 -0.57 -21.07
N GLN A 853 -20.09 -0.92 -22.14
CA GLN A 853 -21.49 -1.38 -22.09
C GLN A 853 -21.72 -2.54 -21.11
N GLU A 854 -20.86 -3.56 -21.10
CA GLU A 854 -21.02 -4.74 -20.23
C GLU A 854 -20.80 -4.42 -18.75
N ASN A 855 -19.86 -3.52 -18.43
CA ASN A 855 -19.62 -3.07 -17.06
C ASN A 855 -20.77 -2.21 -16.53
N ILE A 856 -21.36 -1.38 -17.39
CA ILE A 856 -22.56 -0.59 -17.07
C ILE A 856 -23.76 -1.52 -16.79
N LYS A 857 -23.98 -2.55 -17.62
CA LYS A 857 -25.03 -3.56 -17.39
C LYS A 857 -24.86 -4.25 -16.04
N LYS A 858 -23.64 -4.67 -15.69
CA LYS A 858 -23.33 -5.25 -14.36
C LYS A 858 -23.61 -4.27 -13.23
N ALA A 859 -23.23 -3.00 -13.39
CA ALA A 859 -23.51 -1.97 -12.40
C ALA A 859 -25.01 -1.73 -12.20
N PHE A 860 -25.83 -1.72 -13.26
CA PHE A 860 -27.29 -1.64 -13.12
C PHE A 860 -27.89 -2.89 -12.46
N THR A 861 -27.34 -4.08 -12.71
CA THR A 861 -27.72 -5.30 -12.00
C THR A 861 -27.42 -5.18 -10.50
N TYR A 862 -26.23 -4.70 -10.14
CA TYR A 862 -25.86 -4.40 -8.76
C TYR A 862 -26.82 -3.38 -8.14
N LEU A 863 -27.08 -2.26 -8.82
CA LEU A 863 -27.96 -1.19 -8.31
C LEU A 863 -29.39 -1.68 -8.06
N LYS A 864 -29.91 -2.59 -8.90
CA LYS A 864 -31.22 -3.21 -8.70
C LYS A 864 -31.24 -4.17 -7.51
N ASN A 865 -30.25 -5.06 -7.42
CA ASN A 865 -30.30 -6.22 -6.53
C ASN A 865 -29.67 -5.96 -5.16
N GLU A 866 -28.65 -5.11 -5.11
CA GLU A 866 -27.75 -4.91 -3.94
C GLU A 866 -27.46 -3.42 -3.65
N GLY A 867 -27.94 -2.51 -4.51
CA GLY A 867 -27.65 -1.07 -4.48
C GLY A 867 -28.27 -0.28 -3.33
N LEU A 868 -29.12 -0.90 -2.52
CA LEU A 868 -29.61 -0.30 -1.28
C LEU A 868 -29.61 -1.43 -0.26
N LYS A 869 -29.33 -1.14 1.03
CA LYS A 869 -29.33 -2.18 2.09
C LYS A 869 -30.67 -2.94 2.17
N LYS A 870 -31.71 -2.36 1.58
CA LYS A 870 -33.03 -2.92 1.30
C LYS A 870 -33.33 -2.61 -0.16
N ASP A 871 -33.85 -3.54 -0.95
CA ASP A 871 -34.09 -3.31 -2.37
C ASP A 871 -34.97 -2.08 -2.64
N ILE A 872 -34.95 -1.58 -3.88
CA ILE A 872 -35.71 -0.38 -4.27
C ILE A 872 -37.22 -0.57 -4.00
N ASP A 873 -37.73 -1.78 -4.16
CA ASP A 873 -39.12 -2.11 -3.88
C ASP A 873 -39.47 -1.94 -2.40
N TRP A 874 -38.55 -2.29 -1.50
CA TRP A 874 -38.69 -2.04 -0.07
C TRP A 874 -38.75 -0.54 0.23
N CYS A 875 -37.89 0.27 -0.40
CA CYS A 875 -37.89 1.73 -0.25
C CYS A 875 -39.22 2.35 -0.66
N ILE A 876 -39.77 1.93 -1.80
CA ILE A 876 -41.10 2.36 -2.27
C ILE A 876 -42.19 1.92 -1.29
N ALA A 877 -42.14 0.67 -0.82
CA ALA A 877 -43.14 0.11 0.10
C ALA A 877 -43.14 0.79 1.49
N HIS A 878 -42.03 1.38 1.90
CA HIS A 878 -41.87 2.05 3.20
C HIS A 878 -41.73 3.57 3.07
N ASP A 879 -42.04 4.12 1.90
CA ASP A 879 -42.07 5.56 1.65
C ASP A 879 -40.75 6.25 2.04
N THR A 880 -39.62 5.72 1.57
CA THR A 880 -38.27 6.22 1.89
C THR A 880 -37.29 6.08 0.72
N GLY A 881 -36.16 6.78 0.75
CA GLY A 881 -35.09 6.67 -0.25
C GLY A 881 -35.45 7.28 -1.62
N TRP A 882 -36.39 8.21 -1.66
CA TRP A 882 -36.84 8.87 -2.89
C TRP A 882 -35.72 9.64 -3.60
N GLU A 883 -34.74 10.18 -2.87
CA GLU A 883 -33.60 10.90 -3.45
C GLU A 883 -32.76 10.00 -4.37
N PHE A 884 -32.39 8.81 -3.88
CA PHE A 884 -31.61 7.85 -4.64
C PHE A 884 -32.40 7.31 -5.84
N ILE A 885 -33.70 7.05 -5.65
CA ILE A 885 -34.58 6.56 -6.73
C ILE A 885 -34.73 7.60 -7.83
N THR A 886 -34.90 8.87 -7.47
CA THR A 886 -34.97 9.99 -8.41
C THR A 886 -33.67 10.13 -9.20
N PHE A 887 -32.52 10.15 -8.51
CA PHE A 887 -31.22 10.24 -9.18
C PHE A 887 -30.99 9.04 -10.11
N MET A 888 -31.31 7.83 -9.65
CA MET A 888 -31.18 6.62 -10.47
C MET A 888 -32.06 6.65 -11.71
N ASN A 889 -33.32 7.05 -11.59
CA ASN A 889 -34.22 7.12 -12.74
C ASN A 889 -33.82 8.22 -13.73
N TYR A 890 -33.23 9.31 -13.24
CA TYR A 890 -32.59 10.32 -14.08
C TYR A 890 -31.41 9.72 -14.86
N VAL A 891 -30.48 9.03 -14.20
CA VAL A 891 -29.34 8.37 -14.87
C VAL A 891 -29.82 7.39 -15.94
N LEU A 892 -30.86 6.60 -15.65
CA LEU A 892 -31.48 5.71 -16.64
C LEU A 892 -32.08 6.45 -17.84
N SER A 893 -32.54 7.70 -17.65
CA SER A 893 -33.10 8.52 -18.73
C SER A 893 -32.08 9.07 -19.72
N ASN A 894 -30.79 9.10 -19.34
CA ASN A 894 -29.69 9.59 -20.18
C ASN A 894 -29.25 8.55 -21.23
N TYR A 895 -29.56 7.27 -21.03
CA TYR A 895 -29.19 6.21 -21.95
C TYR A 895 -30.22 6.07 -23.07
N ASN A 896 -29.85 6.55 -24.27
CA ASN A 896 -30.67 6.44 -25.49
C ASN A 896 -30.93 5.00 -25.94
N ASN A 897 -30.07 4.04 -25.56
CA ASN A 897 -30.25 2.61 -25.86
C ASN A 897 -30.81 1.87 -24.61
N PRO A 898 -32.09 1.45 -24.61
CA PRO A 898 -32.69 0.77 -23.47
C PRO A 898 -32.06 -0.59 -23.12
N GLU A 899 -31.40 -1.27 -24.06
CA GLU A 899 -30.79 -2.59 -23.82
C GLU A 899 -29.65 -2.57 -22.77
N ILE A 900 -29.17 -1.39 -22.42
CA ILE A 900 -28.13 -1.18 -21.40
C ILE A 900 -28.68 -1.39 -19.98
N TYR A 901 -29.96 -1.09 -19.76
CA TYR A 901 -30.56 -1.14 -18.43
C TYR A 901 -31.84 -1.98 -18.33
N LYS A 902 -32.51 -2.28 -19.45
CA LYS A 902 -33.79 -3.02 -19.52
C LYS A 902 -33.81 -4.34 -18.75
N HIS A 903 -32.68 -5.07 -18.71
CA HIS A 903 -32.56 -6.33 -17.96
C HIS A 903 -32.76 -6.11 -16.46
N ALA A 904 -32.36 -4.95 -15.96
CA ALA A 904 -32.55 -4.55 -14.57
C ALA A 904 -33.82 -3.69 -14.38
N PHE A 905 -34.04 -2.69 -15.22
CA PHE A 905 -35.11 -1.69 -15.08
C PHE A 905 -36.01 -1.70 -16.31
N SER A 906 -37.10 -2.48 -16.28
CA SER A 906 -38.10 -2.46 -17.36
C SER A 906 -38.78 -1.10 -17.47
N GLU A 907 -39.38 -0.80 -18.63
CA GLU A 907 -40.12 0.45 -18.84
C GLU A 907 -41.27 0.63 -17.83
N SER A 908 -42.02 -0.45 -17.55
CA SER A 908 -43.05 -0.45 -16.51
C SER A 908 -42.50 -0.13 -15.12
N TYR A 909 -41.32 -0.65 -14.79
CA TYR A 909 -40.68 -0.38 -13.52
C TYR A 909 -40.16 1.06 -13.43
N ARG A 910 -39.60 1.60 -14.51
CA ARG A 910 -39.19 3.02 -14.58
C ARG A 910 -40.37 3.97 -14.39
N ASN A 911 -41.54 3.66 -14.95
CA ASN A 911 -42.76 4.43 -14.69
C ASN A 911 -43.14 4.40 -13.20
N LYS A 912 -43.08 3.23 -12.55
CA LYS A 912 -43.27 3.11 -11.09
C LYS A 912 -42.28 3.97 -10.29
N LEU A 913 -41.00 4.00 -10.69
CA LEU A 913 -40.00 4.87 -10.06
C LEU A 913 -40.32 6.35 -10.26
N ALA A 914 -40.71 6.75 -11.47
CA ALA A 914 -41.08 8.14 -11.78
C ALA A 914 -42.31 8.58 -10.99
N ASP A 915 -43.33 7.73 -10.84
CA ASP A 915 -44.51 8.00 -10.03
C ASP A 915 -44.16 8.17 -8.55
N PHE A 916 -43.27 7.32 -8.02
CA PHE A 916 -42.76 7.45 -6.65
C PHE A 916 -41.97 8.75 -6.46
N SER A 917 -41.01 9.04 -7.34
CA SER A 917 -40.25 10.29 -7.32
C SER A 917 -41.16 11.53 -7.42
N PHE A 918 -42.15 11.50 -8.31
CA PHE A 918 -43.11 12.59 -8.46
C PHE A 918 -44.00 12.73 -7.23
N LYS A 919 -44.49 11.65 -6.62
CA LYS A 919 -45.24 11.73 -5.35
C LYS A 919 -44.51 12.55 -4.27
N HIS A 920 -43.18 12.49 -4.24
CA HIS A 920 -42.33 13.21 -3.29
C HIS A 920 -41.69 14.48 -3.83
N TRP A 921 -42.06 14.99 -5.01
CA TRP A 921 -41.34 16.08 -5.70
C TRP A 921 -41.15 17.34 -4.83
N LYS A 922 -42.11 17.66 -3.94
CA LYS A 922 -42.04 18.82 -3.03
C LYS A 922 -40.97 18.67 -1.94
N SER A 923 -40.63 17.45 -1.56
CA SER A 923 -39.62 17.11 -0.55
C SER A 923 -38.20 17.02 -1.11
N HIS A 924 -38.02 17.11 -2.43
CA HIS A 924 -36.72 17.04 -3.06
C HIS A 924 -35.96 18.37 -2.95
N SER A 925 -34.63 18.29 -2.90
CA SER A 925 -33.77 19.46 -3.10
C SER A 925 -33.95 20.03 -4.51
N PRO A 926 -33.60 21.29 -4.75
CA PRO A 926 -33.64 21.89 -6.09
C PRO A 926 -32.91 21.05 -7.13
N TYR A 927 -31.74 20.51 -6.79
CA TYR A 927 -30.97 19.62 -7.67
C TYR A 927 -31.78 18.40 -8.13
N LEU A 928 -32.37 17.69 -7.17
CA LEU A 928 -33.16 16.50 -7.49
C LEU A 928 -34.49 16.84 -8.18
N LYS A 929 -35.08 18.02 -7.92
CA LYS A 929 -36.23 18.52 -8.66
C LYS A 929 -35.88 18.76 -10.13
N LEU A 930 -34.73 19.34 -10.44
CA LEU A 930 -34.27 19.53 -11.81
C LEU A 930 -34.05 18.17 -12.51
N GLN A 931 -33.40 17.22 -11.84
CA GLN A 931 -33.25 15.85 -12.36
C GLN A 931 -34.60 15.18 -12.63
N LEU A 932 -35.56 15.35 -11.71
CA LEU A 932 -36.91 14.84 -11.87
C LEU A 932 -37.66 15.51 -13.02
N ALA A 933 -37.60 16.83 -13.15
CA ALA A 933 -38.24 17.58 -14.24
C ALA A 933 -37.74 17.09 -15.60
N LEU A 934 -36.42 16.95 -15.75
CA LEU A 934 -35.82 16.44 -16.98
C LEU A 934 -36.20 14.98 -17.26
N THR A 935 -36.22 14.14 -16.22
CA THR A 935 -36.67 12.74 -16.31
C THR A 935 -38.12 12.66 -16.80
N LEU A 936 -39.02 13.44 -16.21
CA LEU A 936 -40.44 13.49 -16.57
C LEU A 936 -40.63 13.97 -18.01
N LYS A 937 -39.88 15.00 -18.44
CA LYS A 937 -39.90 15.49 -19.82
C LYS A 937 -39.48 14.38 -20.80
N ARG A 938 -38.36 13.71 -20.55
CA ARG A 938 -37.85 12.60 -21.38
C ARG A 938 -38.79 11.38 -21.37
N MET A 939 -39.58 11.21 -20.31
CA MET A 939 -40.66 10.22 -20.20
C MET A 939 -42.02 10.70 -20.75
N LYS A 940 -42.06 11.81 -21.51
CA LYS A 940 -43.27 12.37 -22.15
C LYS A 940 -44.36 12.83 -21.17
N ARG A 941 -43.99 13.17 -19.93
CA ARG A 941 -44.87 13.77 -18.91
C ARG A 941 -44.64 15.28 -18.81
N GLU A 942 -44.87 16.00 -19.90
CA GLU A 942 -44.50 17.41 -20.05
C GLU A 942 -45.14 18.34 -19.01
N LYS A 943 -46.42 18.13 -18.67
CA LYS A 943 -47.11 18.95 -17.66
C LYS A 943 -46.50 18.80 -16.27
N ASP A 944 -46.16 17.58 -15.89
CA ASP A 944 -45.52 17.30 -14.60
C ASP A 944 -44.09 17.84 -14.56
N ALA A 945 -43.37 17.73 -15.69
CA ALA A 945 -42.04 18.29 -15.84
C ALA A 945 -42.03 19.81 -15.67
N LEU A 946 -42.94 20.52 -16.35
CA LEU A 946 -43.07 21.98 -16.24
C LEU A 946 -43.43 22.41 -14.82
N LEU A 947 -44.33 21.70 -14.15
CA LEU A 947 -44.69 21.99 -12.76
C LEU A 947 -43.48 21.90 -11.81
N VAL A 948 -42.66 20.85 -11.94
CA VAL A 948 -41.48 20.68 -11.09
C VAL A 948 -40.39 21.70 -11.45
N HIS A 949 -40.19 21.98 -12.73
CA HIS A 949 -39.27 22.99 -13.25
C HIS A 949 -39.60 24.39 -12.70
N GLU A 950 -40.84 24.85 -12.87
CA GLU A 950 -41.31 26.16 -12.40
C GLU A 950 -41.11 26.31 -10.89
N SER A 951 -41.32 25.25 -10.11
CA SER A 951 -41.12 25.28 -8.65
C SER A 951 -39.69 25.60 -8.21
N VAL A 952 -38.69 25.36 -9.07
CA VAL A 952 -37.29 25.72 -8.82
C VAL A 952 -37.02 27.14 -9.35
N PHE A 953 -37.39 27.40 -10.60
CA PHE A 953 -37.06 28.64 -11.29
C PHE A 953 -37.84 29.88 -10.81
N ASP A 954 -39.03 29.72 -10.21
CA ASP A 954 -39.80 30.83 -9.62
C ASP A 954 -39.07 31.48 -8.42
N SER A 955 -38.17 30.73 -7.77
CA SER A 955 -37.37 31.21 -6.64
C SER A 955 -35.99 31.76 -7.04
N ALA A 956 -35.66 31.75 -8.34
CA ALA A 956 -34.37 32.20 -8.83
C ALA A 956 -34.24 33.74 -8.75
N ILE A 957 -33.14 34.21 -8.18
CA ILE A 957 -32.79 35.64 -8.08
C ILE A 957 -31.86 35.95 -9.24
N THR A 958 -32.13 37.01 -10.01
CA THR A 958 -31.22 37.48 -11.07
C THR A 958 -30.68 38.86 -10.74
N ARG A 959 -29.36 39.00 -10.67
CA ARG A 959 -28.64 40.27 -10.45
C ARG A 959 -27.63 40.50 -11.57
N LYS A 960 -27.37 41.77 -11.88
CA LYS A 960 -26.54 42.17 -13.02
C LYS A 960 -25.12 41.58 -12.99
N ASP A 961 -24.47 41.62 -11.83
CA ASP A 961 -23.06 41.24 -11.66
C ASP A 961 -22.86 39.91 -10.93
N GLU A 962 -23.94 39.28 -10.45
CA GLU A 962 -23.91 37.97 -9.76
C GLU A 962 -24.57 36.85 -10.59
N GLY A 963 -25.30 37.18 -11.66
CA GLY A 963 -26.03 36.21 -12.47
C GLY A 963 -27.39 35.82 -11.90
N THR A 964 -27.93 34.71 -12.40
CA THR A 964 -29.16 34.07 -11.90
C THR A 964 -28.75 32.99 -10.92
N PHE A 965 -29.28 32.96 -9.70
CA PHE A 965 -28.88 32.00 -8.66
C PHE A 965 -29.98 31.81 -7.61
N TRP A 966 -29.75 30.91 -6.67
CA TRP A 966 -30.63 30.67 -5.51
C TRP A 966 -29.90 30.97 -4.21
N MET A 967 -30.65 31.38 -3.17
CA MET A 967 -30.10 31.52 -1.82
C MET A 967 -29.57 30.18 -1.32
N ILE A 968 -28.44 30.20 -0.61
CA ILE A 968 -27.80 28.99 -0.05
C ILE A 968 -28.76 28.29 0.89
N GLU A 969 -29.01 27.00 0.67
CA GLU A 969 -29.92 26.20 1.50
C GLU A 969 -29.31 25.85 2.87
N ASP A 970 -30.18 25.63 3.86
CA ASP A 970 -29.86 25.27 5.26
C ASP A 970 -29.05 23.96 5.45
N LYS A 971 -28.65 23.29 4.37
CA LYS A 971 -27.90 22.00 4.36
C LYS A 971 -26.95 21.85 3.16
N SER A 972 -26.23 22.91 2.82
CA SER A 972 -25.31 22.94 1.67
C SER A 972 -24.11 21.97 1.75
N TRP A 973 -23.86 21.36 2.91
CA TRP A 973 -22.78 20.38 3.13
C TRP A 973 -23.11 18.94 2.65
N LEU A 974 -24.36 18.67 2.27
CA LEU A 974 -24.75 17.38 1.70
C LEU A 974 -24.49 17.39 0.19
N TRP A 975 -23.88 16.31 -0.34
CA TRP A 975 -23.42 16.27 -1.73
C TRP A 975 -24.50 16.50 -2.81
N TYR A 976 -25.79 16.33 -2.48
CA TYR A 976 -26.93 16.58 -3.38
C TYR A 976 -27.57 17.98 -3.21
N ASN A 977 -27.02 18.81 -2.33
CA ASN A 977 -27.36 20.21 -2.11
C ASN A 977 -26.22 21.14 -2.54
N ASP A 978 -25.33 20.61 -3.38
CA ASP A 978 -24.19 21.34 -3.90
C ASP A 978 -24.64 22.48 -4.81
N THR A 979 -24.38 23.72 -4.40
CA THR A 979 -24.80 24.93 -5.13
C THR A 979 -24.27 24.99 -6.55
N VAL A 980 -23.02 24.56 -6.79
CA VAL A 980 -22.40 24.65 -8.13
C VAL A 980 -22.90 23.54 -9.04
N GLU A 981 -23.02 22.31 -8.55
CA GLU A 981 -23.63 21.24 -9.33
C GLU A 981 -25.10 21.53 -9.64
N THR A 982 -25.84 22.05 -8.66
CA THR A 982 -27.24 22.45 -8.83
C THR A 982 -27.36 23.49 -9.93
N GLN A 983 -26.49 24.50 -9.88
CA GLN A 983 -26.46 25.55 -10.88
C GLN A 983 -26.08 25.03 -12.27
N ALA A 984 -25.04 24.20 -12.36
CA ALA A 984 -24.57 23.62 -13.62
C ALA A 984 -25.69 22.80 -14.24
N PHE A 985 -26.32 21.96 -13.44
CA PHE A 985 -27.44 21.15 -13.88
C PHE A 985 -28.67 21.98 -14.24
N ALA A 986 -28.96 23.07 -13.52
CA ALA A 986 -30.04 23.99 -13.88
C ALA A 986 -29.81 24.61 -15.26
N LEU A 987 -28.56 24.97 -15.60
CA LEU A 987 -28.21 25.42 -16.94
C LEU A 987 -28.48 24.33 -17.98
N LYS A 988 -28.05 23.09 -17.71
CA LYS A 988 -28.26 21.94 -18.59
C LYS A 988 -29.74 21.60 -18.80
N GLU A 989 -30.53 21.69 -17.75
CA GLU A 989 -31.96 21.41 -17.76
C GLU A 989 -32.72 22.52 -18.49
N LEU A 990 -32.41 23.79 -18.21
CA LEU A 990 -33.07 24.94 -18.82
C LEU A 990 -32.82 25.01 -20.33
N ILE A 991 -31.62 24.66 -20.82
CA ILE A 991 -31.39 24.58 -22.27
C ILE A 991 -32.21 23.46 -22.95
N GLU A 992 -32.57 22.40 -22.23
CA GLU A 992 -33.44 21.36 -22.76
C GLU A 992 -34.91 21.74 -22.64
N ILE A 993 -35.35 22.31 -21.51
CA ILE A 993 -36.74 22.66 -21.23
C ILE A 993 -37.16 23.95 -21.96
N ASN A 994 -36.41 25.04 -21.79
CA ASN A 994 -36.68 26.36 -22.35
C ASN A 994 -35.39 27.10 -22.80
N PRO A 995 -34.85 26.77 -23.99
CA PRO A 995 -33.56 27.30 -24.49
C PRO A 995 -33.52 28.82 -24.76
N LYS A 996 -34.68 29.49 -24.75
CA LYS A 996 -34.81 30.93 -25.01
C LYS A 996 -34.92 31.78 -23.74
N ASP A 997 -34.97 31.18 -22.55
CA ASP A 997 -35.05 31.94 -21.30
C ASP A 997 -33.75 32.75 -21.07
N GLU A 998 -33.87 34.03 -20.74
CA GLU A 998 -32.75 34.93 -20.45
C GLU A 998 -31.95 34.48 -19.21
N LYS A 999 -32.56 33.71 -18.31
CA LYS A 999 -31.87 33.10 -17.16
C LYS A 999 -30.74 32.16 -17.57
N ASN A 1000 -30.75 31.59 -18.78
CA ASN A 1000 -29.63 30.77 -19.25
C ASN A 1000 -28.30 31.52 -19.18
N GLU A 1001 -28.29 32.81 -19.55
CA GLU A 1001 -27.11 33.66 -19.50
C GLU A 1001 -26.72 33.98 -18.06
N GLY A 1002 -27.70 34.25 -17.19
CA GLY A 1002 -27.48 34.49 -15.77
C GLY A 1002 -26.93 33.26 -15.03
N LEU A 1003 -27.40 32.06 -15.36
CA LEU A 1003 -26.90 30.81 -14.77
C LEU A 1003 -25.44 30.55 -15.18
N LEU A 1004 -25.13 30.77 -16.47
CA LEU A 1004 -23.78 30.67 -17.01
C LEU A 1004 -22.84 31.68 -16.34
N LEU A 1005 -23.28 32.92 -16.19
CA LEU A 1005 -22.58 33.98 -15.48
C LEU A 1005 -22.21 33.49 -14.07
N TRP A 1006 -23.18 33.10 -13.26
CA TRP A 1006 -22.93 32.63 -11.90
C TRP A 1006 -21.93 31.47 -11.84
N LEU A 1007 -21.97 30.52 -12.79
CA LEU A 1007 -21.01 29.41 -12.83
C LEU A 1007 -19.58 29.92 -12.99
N PHE A 1008 -19.32 30.81 -13.94
CA PHE A 1008 -17.98 31.36 -14.10
C PHE A 1008 -17.55 32.22 -12.90
N LEU A 1009 -18.47 32.93 -12.23
CA LEU A 1009 -18.14 33.66 -11.00
C LEU A 1009 -17.76 32.74 -9.84
N ASN A 1010 -18.28 31.52 -9.82
CA ASN A 1010 -18.01 30.52 -8.79
C ASN A 1010 -16.94 29.51 -9.22
N LYS A 1011 -16.24 29.77 -10.34
CA LYS A 1011 -15.01 29.07 -10.74
C LYS A 1011 -13.85 29.60 -9.87
N LYS A 1012 -13.24 28.73 -9.07
CA LYS A 1012 -12.10 29.06 -8.20
C LYS A 1012 -10.80 28.72 -8.96
N LEU A 1013 -10.00 29.74 -9.28
CA LEU A 1013 -8.80 29.60 -10.12
C LEU A 1013 -9.19 28.98 -11.48
N ASN A 1014 -8.74 27.76 -11.74
CA ASN A 1014 -8.96 27.05 -12.99
C ASN A 1014 -10.12 26.05 -12.95
N HIS A 1015 -10.74 25.78 -11.80
CA HIS A 1015 -11.77 24.73 -11.67
C HIS A 1015 -12.94 25.17 -10.78
N TRP A 1016 -13.95 24.32 -10.60
CA TRP A 1016 -15.01 24.55 -9.62
C TRP A 1016 -14.71 23.82 -8.32
N LYS A 1017 -15.45 24.12 -7.26
CA LYS A 1017 -15.14 23.73 -5.87
C LYS A 1017 -14.89 22.24 -5.58
N SER A 1018 -15.16 21.33 -6.51
CA SER A 1018 -14.85 19.90 -6.43
C SER A 1018 -14.61 19.27 -7.80
N THR A 1019 -14.04 18.07 -7.83
CA THR A 1019 -13.94 17.24 -9.05
C THR A 1019 -15.31 16.99 -9.68
N LYS A 1020 -16.33 16.68 -8.87
CA LYS A 1020 -17.72 16.48 -9.29
C LYS A 1020 -18.38 17.75 -9.84
N ALA A 1021 -18.27 18.88 -9.13
CA ALA A 1021 -18.80 20.17 -9.58
C ALA A 1021 -18.09 20.66 -10.85
N THR A 1022 -16.78 20.45 -10.94
CA THR A 1022 -15.99 20.77 -12.14
C THR A 1022 -16.44 19.94 -13.33
N ALA A 1023 -16.61 18.64 -13.13
CA ALA A 1023 -17.16 17.75 -14.14
C ALA A 1023 -18.56 18.17 -14.60
N GLU A 1024 -19.46 18.50 -13.66
CA GLU A 1024 -20.83 18.90 -13.98
C GLU A 1024 -20.90 20.28 -14.66
N ALA A 1025 -20.09 21.24 -14.21
CA ALA A 1025 -19.98 22.57 -14.82
C ALA A 1025 -19.42 22.48 -16.24
N LEU A 1026 -18.34 21.73 -16.46
CA LEU A 1026 -17.79 21.48 -17.80
C LEU A 1026 -18.86 20.90 -18.72
N TYR A 1027 -19.51 19.82 -18.29
CA TYR A 1027 -20.58 19.18 -19.05
C TYR A 1027 -21.70 20.14 -19.46
N SER A 1028 -22.15 20.97 -18.51
CA SER A 1028 -23.28 21.87 -18.70
C SER A 1028 -22.93 23.09 -19.54
N ILE A 1029 -21.75 23.69 -19.33
CA ILE A 1029 -21.23 24.82 -20.12
C ILE A 1029 -20.99 24.37 -21.56
N LEU A 1030 -20.35 23.21 -21.77
CA LEU A 1030 -20.13 22.68 -23.13
C LEU A 1030 -21.45 22.40 -23.85
N SER A 1031 -22.45 21.88 -23.14
CA SER A 1031 -23.81 21.68 -23.68
C SER A 1031 -24.46 23.01 -24.08
N TYR A 1032 -24.33 24.05 -23.24
CA TYR A 1032 -24.82 25.39 -23.54
C TYR A 1032 -24.13 26.00 -24.76
N LEU A 1033 -22.78 26.01 -24.79
CA LEU A 1033 -21.99 26.56 -25.88
C LEU A 1033 -22.31 25.88 -27.23
N LYS A 1034 -22.46 24.56 -27.22
CA LYS A 1034 -22.89 23.77 -28.38
C LYS A 1034 -24.30 24.19 -28.85
N SER A 1035 -25.24 24.40 -27.93
CA SER A 1035 -26.61 24.80 -28.27
C SER A 1035 -26.73 26.21 -28.87
N LYS A 1036 -25.82 27.13 -28.51
CA LYS A 1036 -25.81 28.52 -28.98
C LYS A 1036 -24.92 28.76 -30.20
N GLY A 1037 -24.16 27.76 -30.64
CA GLY A 1037 -23.17 27.94 -31.71
C GLY A 1037 -22.04 28.90 -31.33
N ALA A 1038 -21.76 29.06 -30.02
CA ALA A 1038 -20.75 29.98 -29.49
C ALA A 1038 -19.36 29.34 -29.38
N ILE A 1039 -19.16 28.20 -30.03
CA ILE A 1039 -17.87 27.52 -30.15
C ILE A 1039 -17.10 28.22 -31.28
N ALA A 1040 -15.87 28.69 -30.98
CA ALA A 1040 -14.94 29.26 -31.96
C ALA A 1040 -15.36 30.62 -32.60
N VAL A 1041 -15.70 31.64 -31.80
CA VAL A 1041 -16.02 33.03 -32.25
C VAL A 1041 -14.88 34.02 -31.92
N LYS A 1042 -14.68 35.06 -32.75
CA LYS A 1042 -13.66 36.12 -32.56
C LYS A 1042 -14.15 37.23 -31.62
N GLU A 1043 -13.32 37.67 -30.68
CA GLU A 1043 -13.66 38.65 -29.63
C GLU A 1043 -12.51 39.67 -29.36
N SER A 1044 -12.80 40.89 -28.88
CA SER A 1044 -11.76 41.86 -28.46
C SER A 1044 -12.12 42.69 -27.21
N ILE A 1045 -11.11 43.00 -26.38
CA ILE A 1045 -11.25 43.74 -25.12
C ILE A 1045 -10.13 44.75 -24.93
N LYS A 1046 -10.48 45.99 -24.59
CA LYS A 1046 -9.55 47.07 -24.21
C LYS A 1046 -9.47 47.17 -22.68
N ILE A 1047 -8.26 47.32 -22.15
CA ILE A 1047 -7.94 47.32 -20.72
C ILE A 1047 -7.14 48.59 -20.41
N LYS A 1048 -7.48 49.29 -19.33
CA LYS A 1048 -6.75 50.44 -18.82
C LYS A 1048 -6.51 50.29 -17.32
N ALA A 1049 -5.27 50.38 -16.83
CA ALA A 1049 -4.93 50.28 -15.41
C ALA A 1049 -4.16 51.53 -14.97
N GLY A 1050 -4.78 52.36 -14.13
CA GLY A 1050 -4.26 53.71 -13.84
C GLY A 1050 -4.12 54.59 -15.08
N ASP A 1051 -3.26 55.61 -15.00
CA ASP A 1051 -2.89 56.45 -16.15
C ASP A 1051 -1.66 55.91 -16.92
N SER A 1052 -1.02 54.86 -16.38
CA SER A 1052 0.27 54.34 -16.81
C SER A 1052 0.18 53.15 -17.78
N PHE A 1053 -0.99 52.51 -17.94
CA PHE A 1053 -1.14 51.32 -18.77
C PHE A 1053 -2.46 51.25 -19.55
N GLU A 1054 -2.38 51.01 -20.86
CA GLU A 1054 -3.52 50.74 -21.75
C GLU A 1054 -3.16 49.65 -22.79
N LYS A 1055 -4.04 48.67 -23.02
CA LYS A 1055 -3.82 47.57 -23.98
C LYS A 1055 -5.11 47.00 -24.54
N GLU A 1056 -5.11 46.64 -25.83
CA GLU A 1056 -6.17 45.88 -26.49
C GLU A 1056 -5.76 44.41 -26.67
N LEU A 1057 -6.64 43.48 -26.29
CA LEU A 1057 -6.50 42.04 -26.50
C LEU A 1057 -7.52 41.57 -27.54
N VAL A 1058 -7.05 40.88 -28.58
CA VAL A 1058 -7.87 40.30 -29.65
C VAL A 1058 -7.74 38.78 -29.61
N PHE A 1059 -8.87 38.08 -29.59
CA PHE A 1059 -8.98 36.63 -29.46
C PHE A 1059 -9.55 36.03 -30.75
N GLU A 1060 -8.70 35.38 -31.55
CA GLU A 1060 -9.10 34.72 -32.80
C GLU A 1060 -9.39 33.22 -32.56
N PRO A 1061 -10.42 32.61 -33.18
CA PRO A 1061 -10.75 31.19 -32.97
C PRO A 1061 -9.68 30.21 -33.42
N GLU A 1062 -8.91 30.58 -34.44
CA GLU A 1062 -7.89 29.73 -35.08
C GLU A 1062 -6.49 29.92 -34.48
N LYS A 1063 -6.31 30.92 -33.60
CA LYS A 1063 -5.03 31.20 -32.94
C LYS A 1063 -5.16 31.11 -31.45
N TYR A 1064 -4.37 30.22 -30.85
CA TYR A 1064 -4.20 30.24 -29.41
C TYR A 1064 -3.50 31.53 -28.99
N THR A 1065 -4.19 32.36 -28.22
CA THR A 1065 -3.54 33.48 -27.54
C THR A 1065 -2.73 33.00 -26.33
N GLY A 1066 -2.99 31.79 -25.82
CA GLY A 1066 -2.36 31.28 -24.59
C GLY A 1066 -2.61 32.16 -23.39
N LYS A 1067 -1.67 32.17 -22.44
CA LYS A 1067 -1.67 33.09 -21.28
C LYS A 1067 -1.60 34.58 -21.68
N LYS A 1068 -1.68 34.95 -22.97
CA LYS A 1068 -1.82 36.35 -23.41
C LYS A 1068 -3.22 36.93 -23.15
N ASN A 1069 -4.14 36.14 -22.59
CA ASN A 1069 -5.31 36.65 -21.87
C ASN A 1069 -4.94 37.27 -20.52
N GLN A 1070 -3.73 37.02 -20.02
CA GLN A 1070 -3.22 37.57 -18.77
C GLN A 1070 -2.20 38.68 -19.03
N ILE A 1071 -2.30 39.74 -18.25
CA ILE A 1071 -1.29 40.78 -18.13
C ILE A 1071 -0.79 40.71 -16.70
N VAL A 1072 0.49 40.40 -16.60
CA VAL A 1072 1.21 40.24 -15.35
C VAL A 1072 1.97 41.53 -15.09
N PHE A 1073 1.79 42.08 -13.88
CA PHE A 1073 2.68 43.06 -13.30
C PHE A 1073 3.45 42.38 -12.16
N GLU A 1074 4.76 42.31 -12.31
CA GLU A 1074 5.67 41.83 -11.26
C GLU A 1074 5.76 42.85 -10.12
N GLN A 1075 6.28 42.45 -8.96
CA GLN A 1075 6.37 43.28 -7.75
C GLN A 1075 6.82 44.74 -7.99
N ASN A 1076 7.76 44.98 -8.91
CA ASN A 1076 8.33 46.30 -9.18
C ASN A 1076 7.49 47.15 -10.16
N GLU A 1077 6.51 46.55 -10.84
CA GLU A 1077 5.66 47.18 -11.85
C GLU A 1077 4.31 47.64 -11.27
N ILE A 1078 3.94 47.16 -10.08
CA ILE A 1078 2.69 47.49 -9.40
C ILE A 1078 2.80 48.86 -8.72
N THR A 1079 2.08 49.86 -9.22
CA THR A 1079 1.99 51.20 -8.63
C THR A 1079 0.68 51.39 -7.88
N SER A 1080 0.61 52.39 -6.98
CA SER A 1080 -0.59 52.63 -6.17
C SER A 1080 -1.80 53.08 -7.00
N ASP A 1081 -1.61 53.75 -8.14
CA ASP A 1081 -2.69 54.20 -9.05
C ASP A 1081 -3.31 53.05 -9.86
N MET A 1082 -2.62 51.91 -9.98
CA MET A 1082 -3.20 50.67 -10.55
C MET A 1082 -4.30 50.06 -9.67
N GLY A 1083 -4.62 50.68 -8.54
CA GLY A 1083 -5.81 50.35 -7.76
C GLY A 1083 -7.13 50.64 -8.47
N LYS A 1084 -7.15 51.24 -9.67
CA LYS A 1084 -8.32 51.36 -10.55
C LYS A 1084 -8.04 50.80 -11.94
N ILE A 1085 -8.92 49.90 -12.42
CA ILE A 1085 -8.75 49.19 -13.70
C ILE A 1085 -10.07 49.20 -14.48
N GLU A 1086 -10.06 49.69 -15.72
CA GLU A 1086 -11.21 49.71 -16.63
C GLU A 1086 -11.08 48.65 -17.74
N PHE A 1087 -12.21 48.02 -18.10
CA PHE A 1087 -12.33 47.04 -19.18
C PHE A 1087 -13.48 47.42 -20.13
N HIS A 1088 -13.25 47.37 -21.45
CA HIS A 1088 -14.26 47.61 -22.49
C HIS A 1088 -14.28 46.46 -23.50
N LYS A 1089 -15.47 45.90 -23.80
CA LYS A 1089 -15.64 44.75 -24.71
C LYS A 1089 -16.26 45.15 -26.04
N GLU A 1090 -15.69 44.63 -27.14
CA GLU A 1090 -16.25 44.66 -28.49
C GLU A 1090 -16.52 43.19 -28.97
N GLY A 1091 -17.66 42.94 -29.64
CA GLY A 1091 -18.02 41.61 -30.19
C GLY A 1091 -19.15 40.85 -29.47
N ARG A 1092 -19.65 39.77 -30.10
CA ARG A 1092 -20.84 39.00 -29.65
C ARG A 1092 -20.48 37.92 -28.63
N GLY A 1093 -21.04 38.05 -27.43
CA GLY A 1093 -20.88 37.07 -26.36
C GLY A 1093 -20.64 37.74 -25.02
N PHE A 1094 -20.27 36.94 -24.03
CA PHE A 1094 -19.83 37.42 -22.72
C PHE A 1094 -18.32 37.31 -22.62
N ALA A 1095 -17.71 38.24 -21.90
CA ALA A 1095 -16.36 38.08 -21.43
C ALA A 1095 -16.25 38.37 -19.94
N PHE A 1096 -15.33 37.68 -19.30
CA PHE A 1096 -14.99 37.90 -17.91
C PHE A 1096 -13.65 38.62 -17.87
N ALA A 1097 -13.58 39.67 -17.06
CA ALA A 1097 -12.31 40.30 -16.75
C ALA A 1097 -12.11 40.26 -15.24
N SER A 1098 -10.92 39.87 -14.81
CA SER A 1098 -10.55 39.89 -13.40
C SER A 1098 -9.20 40.53 -13.20
N ALA A 1099 -8.99 41.02 -11.99
CA ALA A 1099 -7.70 41.44 -11.51
C ALA A 1099 -7.47 40.70 -10.19
N THR A 1100 -6.29 40.10 -10.04
CA THR A 1100 -5.89 39.39 -8.83
C THR A 1100 -4.58 39.96 -8.32
N LEU A 1101 -4.62 40.51 -7.11
CA LEU A 1101 -3.46 41.00 -6.40
C LEU A 1101 -2.98 39.91 -5.42
N HIS A 1102 -1.83 39.32 -5.68
CA HIS A 1102 -1.15 38.38 -4.79
C HIS A 1102 -0.26 39.13 -3.82
N PHE A 1103 -0.36 38.78 -2.55
CA PHE A 1103 0.45 39.37 -1.50
C PHE A 1103 0.72 38.38 -0.37
N SER A 1104 1.85 38.57 0.32
CA SER A 1104 2.17 37.79 1.52
C SER A 1104 2.25 38.65 2.77
N THR A 1105 1.86 38.05 3.90
CA THR A 1105 1.91 38.67 5.23
C THR A 1105 2.66 37.78 6.22
N GLU A 1106 3.25 38.39 7.24
CA GLU A 1106 4.01 37.71 8.30
C GLU A 1106 3.17 37.40 9.56
N GLU A 1107 1.90 37.82 9.61
CA GLU A 1107 1.01 37.56 10.75
C GLU A 1107 0.38 36.16 10.72
N LEU A 1108 0.94 35.25 11.51
CA LEU A 1108 0.32 33.94 11.80
C LEU A 1108 -0.97 34.13 12.61
N PRO A 1109 -2.04 33.34 12.38
CA PRO A 1109 -3.23 33.40 13.22
C PRO A 1109 -2.86 32.97 14.66
N ALA A 1110 -3.06 33.90 15.61
CA ALA A 1110 -2.80 33.68 17.03
C ALA A 1110 -3.73 32.63 17.67
N GLN A 1111 -4.82 32.26 17.00
CA GLN A 1111 -5.81 31.31 17.50
C GLN A 1111 -6.55 30.60 16.37
N SER A 1112 -7.08 29.41 16.67
CA SER A 1112 -7.93 28.64 15.77
C SER A 1112 -9.17 29.45 15.38
N LYS A 1113 -9.45 29.55 14.07
CA LYS A 1113 -10.63 30.23 13.51
C LYS A 1113 -11.34 29.29 12.54
N GLY A 1114 -12.65 29.19 12.70
CA GLY A 1114 -13.55 28.46 11.81
C GLY A 1114 -14.98 28.48 12.34
N ASP A 1115 -15.94 28.82 11.47
CA ASP A 1115 -17.35 28.92 11.85
C ASP A 1115 -18.05 27.56 11.87
N PHE A 1116 -17.61 26.62 11.04
CA PHE A 1116 -18.20 25.29 10.88
C PHE A 1116 -17.35 24.19 11.57
N PHE A 1117 -16.06 24.16 11.25
CA PHE A 1117 -15.06 23.30 11.90
C PHE A 1117 -14.18 24.11 12.85
N ASN A 1118 -13.57 23.43 13.81
CA ASN A 1118 -12.47 23.95 14.61
C ASN A 1118 -11.43 22.83 14.77
N ILE A 1119 -10.16 23.20 14.65
CA ILE A 1119 -9.03 22.28 14.84
C ILE A 1119 -8.00 22.91 15.76
N GLU A 1120 -7.59 22.15 16.77
CA GLU A 1120 -6.48 22.45 17.66
C GLU A 1120 -5.40 21.37 17.51
N ARG A 1121 -4.13 21.77 17.56
CA ARG A 1121 -3.01 20.84 17.46
C ARG A 1121 -2.08 20.99 18.66
N THR A 1122 -1.81 19.88 19.32
CA THR A 1122 -0.91 19.81 20.48
C THR A 1122 0.18 18.78 20.23
N PHE A 1123 1.40 19.07 20.70
CA PHE A 1123 2.56 18.20 20.56
C PHE A 1123 2.96 17.73 21.97
N PHE A 1124 3.22 16.44 22.11
CA PHE A 1124 3.64 15.81 23.36
C PHE A 1124 4.93 15.02 23.14
N LYS A 1125 5.89 15.13 24.05
CA LYS A 1125 6.99 14.19 24.17
C LYS A 1125 6.45 12.91 24.80
N ARG A 1126 6.72 11.77 24.16
CA ARG A 1126 6.26 10.46 24.62
C ARG A 1126 7.39 9.78 25.38
N VAL A 1127 7.21 9.57 26.69
CA VAL A 1127 8.22 8.98 27.58
C VAL A 1127 7.71 7.64 28.09
N LYS A 1128 8.47 6.57 27.90
CA LYS A 1128 8.11 5.24 28.44
C LYS A 1128 8.45 5.19 29.93
N GLN A 1129 7.46 4.89 30.76
CA GLN A 1129 7.62 4.70 32.21
C GLN A 1129 7.02 3.33 32.59
N GLY A 1130 7.88 2.33 32.81
CA GLY A 1130 7.44 0.95 33.00
C GLY A 1130 6.75 0.38 31.75
N ASN A 1131 5.53 -0.15 31.92
CA ASN A 1131 4.71 -0.65 30.82
C ASN A 1131 3.88 0.44 30.12
N GLU A 1132 3.81 1.65 30.66
CA GLU A 1132 2.95 2.73 30.16
C GLU A 1132 3.77 3.83 29.46
N PHE A 1133 3.11 4.63 28.64
CA PHE A 1133 3.68 5.81 28.02
C PHE A 1133 3.04 7.06 28.61
N VAL A 1134 3.87 7.94 29.15
CA VAL A 1134 3.47 9.25 29.67
C VAL A 1134 3.69 10.30 28.59
N LEU A 1135 2.70 11.19 28.41
CA LEU A 1135 2.72 12.29 27.45
C LEU A 1135 3.02 13.60 28.16
N GLU A 1136 4.18 14.19 27.84
CA GLU A 1136 4.61 15.48 28.39
C GLU A 1136 4.38 16.59 27.34
N PRO A 1137 3.62 17.66 27.64
CA PRO A 1137 3.35 18.70 26.64
C PRO A 1137 4.62 19.44 26.22
N ILE A 1138 4.80 19.62 24.91
CA ILE A 1138 5.90 20.39 24.33
C ILE A 1138 5.44 21.84 24.19
N ASN A 1139 6.06 22.77 24.90
CA ASN A 1139 5.81 24.21 24.81
C ASN A 1139 6.99 24.91 24.11
N GLN A 1140 6.93 26.23 23.88
CA GLN A 1140 8.02 26.97 23.19
C GLN A 1140 9.39 26.85 23.86
N ASN A 1141 9.44 26.56 25.17
CA ASN A 1141 10.68 26.39 25.93
C ASN A 1141 11.09 24.91 26.10
N THR A 1142 10.28 23.96 25.62
CA THR A 1142 10.58 22.53 25.77
C THR A 1142 11.60 22.11 24.73
N ILE A 1143 12.72 21.55 25.19
CA ILE A 1143 13.75 20.97 24.33
C ILE A 1143 13.52 19.47 24.24
N VAL A 1144 13.38 18.95 23.02
CA VAL A 1144 13.41 17.51 22.74
C VAL A 1144 14.77 17.12 22.16
N GLN A 1145 15.11 15.84 22.21
CA GLN A 1145 16.40 15.33 21.72
C GLN A 1145 16.22 14.50 20.45
N VAL A 1146 17.28 14.40 19.64
CA VAL A 1146 17.35 13.43 18.54
C VAL A 1146 17.06 12.01 19.06
N GLY A 1147 16.16 11.30 18.38
CA GLY A 1147 15.64 9.99 18.77
C GLY A 1147 14.39 10.01 19.65
N ASP A 1148 13.99 11.16 20.23
CA ASP A 1148 12.75 11.27 21.00
C ASP A 1148 11.51 11.04 20.11
N GLN A 1149 10.49 10.42 20.69
CA GLN A 1149 9.15 10.28 20.09
C GLN A 1149 8.27 11.48 20.45
N ILE A 1150 7.61 12.04 19.44
CA ILE A 1150 6.59 13.08 19.59
C ILE A 1150 5.23 12.49 19.19
N GLU A 1151 4.26 12.55 20.08
CA GLU A 1151 2.85 12.30 19.75
C GLU A 1151 2.16 13.63 19.45
N VAL A 1152 1.56 13.74 18.28
CA VAL A 1152 0.78 14.90 17.87
C VAL A 1152 -0.69 14.57 18.00
N GLU A 1153 -1.43 15.39 18.75
CA GLU A 1153 -2.87 15.28 18.91
C GLU A 1153 -3.56 16.39 18.12
N LEU A 1154 -4.47 16.01 17.23
CA LEU A 1154 -5.40 16.90 16.52
C LEU A 1154 -6.77 16.78 17.20
N LYS A 1155 -7.18 17.83 17.91
CA LYS A 1155 -8.51 17.92 18.48
C LYS A 1155 -9.40 18.64 17.49
N ILE A 1156 -10.39 17.91 16.97
CA ILE A 1156 -11.32 18.37 15.95
C ILE A 1156 -12.67 18.60 16.61
N LYS A 1157 -13.32 19.71 16.29
CA LYS A 1157 -14.70 19.97 16.66
C LYS A 1157 -15.51 20.32 15.43
N SER A 1158 -16.61 19.60 15.22
CA SER A 1158 -17.56 19.89 14.16
C SER A 1158 -18.88 20.38 14.77
N LYS A 1159 -19.34 21.57 14.37
CA LYS A 1159 -20.64 22.10 14.83
C LYS A 1159 -21.84 21.37 14.23
N HIS A 1160 -21.66 20.76 13.07
CA HIS A 1160 -22.67 19.96 12.38
C HIS A 1160 -22.05 18.66 11.82
N PRO A 1161 -22.84 17.62 11.51
CA PRO A 1161 -22.34 16.47 10.75
C PRO A 1161 -21.86 16.92 9.37
N ALA A 1162 -20.76 16.37 8.87
CA ALA A 1162 -20.22 16.69 7.55
C ALA A 1162 -19.53 15.51 6.89
N GLU A 1163 -19.52 15.49 5.56
CA GLU A 1163 -19.00 14.36 4.78
C GLU A 1163 -17.76 14.79 3.96
N TYR A 1164 -16.90 13.82 3.66
CA TYR A 1164 -15.72 13.95 2.81
C TYR A 1164 -14.77 15.07 3.27
N ILE A 1165 -14.28 14.94 4.50
CA ILE A 1165 -13.39 15.89 5.14
C ILE A 1165 -11.93 15.51 4.89
N HIS A 1166 -11.12 16.51 4.59
CA HIS A 1166 -9.68 16.40 4.50
C HIS A 1166 -9.03 17.22 5.61
N ILE A 1167 -8.11 16.58 6.33
CA ILE A 1167 -7.26 17.24 7.32
C ILE A 1167 -5.83 17.12 6.84
N ARG A 1168 -5.13 18.25 6.69
CA ARG A 1168 -3.69 18.28 6.41
C ARG A 1168 -2.95 18.79 7.63
N ALA A 1169 -1.99 18.02 8.14
CA ALA A 1169 -1.19 18.37 9.31
C ALA A 1169 0.31 18.40 8.98
N PRO A 1170 0.86 19.58 8.61
CA PRO A 1170 2.29 19.74 8.30
C PRO A 1170 3.18 19.41 9.51
N ARG A 1171 4.29 18.71 9.30
CA ARG A 1171 5.24 18.32 10.36
C ARG A 1171 6.51 19.17 10.37
N PRO A 1172 7.26 19.26 11.48
CA PRO A 1172 8.58 19.91 11.49
C PRO A 1172 9.54 19.17 10.55
N SER A 1173 10.38 19.91 9.82
CA SER A 1173 11.41 19.37 8.89
C SER A 1173 12.44 18.49 9.58
N GLY A 1174 12.72 18.73 10.88
CA GLY A 1174 13.62 17.88 11.66
C GLY A 1174 13.01 16.58 12.20
N CYS A 1175 11.75 16.28 11.86
CA CYS A 1175 11.04 15.08 12.33
C CYS A 1175 10.54 14.20 11.18
N GLU A 1176 10.63 12.89 11.37
CA GLU A 1176 10.13 11.87 10.44
C GLU A 1176 8.89 11.15 11.01
N PRO A 1177 8.01 10.60 10.17
CA PRO A 1177 6.84 9.86 10.63
C PRO A 1177 7.27 8.48 11.15
N GLU A 1178 6.67 8.03 12.25
CA GLU A 1178 6.96 6.69 12.79
C GLU A 1178 6.24 5.59 12.00
N ARG A 1179 5.05 5.89 11.47
CA ARG A 1179 4.33 5.01 10.57
C ARG A 1179 4.84 5.25 9.15
N LEU A 1180 5.22 4.19 8.45
CA LEU A 1180 5.78 4.29 7.09
C LEU A 1180 4.78 3.97 5.97
N LYS A 1181 3.58 3.50 6.31
CA LYS A 1181 2.57 3.03 5.34
C LYS A 1181 1.27 3.78 5.51
N SER A 1182 0.72 4.22 4.39
CA SER A 1182 -0.65 4.74 4.29
C SER A 1182 -1.66 3.60 4.46
N GLY A 1183 -2.87 3.90 4.94
CA GLY A 1183 -3.89 2.86 5.13
C GLY A 1183 -5.14 3.31 5.88
N TRP A 1184 -6.07 2.37 6.02
CA TRP A 1184 -7.32 2.59 6.73
C TRP A 1184 -7.16 2.44 8.24
N VAL A 1185 -7.70 3.40 9.00
CA VAL A 1185 -7.69 3.41 10.46
C VAL A 1185 -9.13 3.49 11.00
N TRP A 1186 -9.41 2.69 12.03
CA TRP A 1186 -10.65 2.76 12.81
C TRP A 1186 -10.31 3.15 14.24
N THR A 1187 -10.76 4.32 14.68
CA THR A 1187 -10.57 4.76 16.07
C THR A 1187 -11.66 5.71 16.51
N LEU A 1188 -12.09 5.62 17.78
CA LEU A 1188 -13.06 6.53 18.41
C LEU A 1188 -14.37 6.74 17.63
N GLY A 1189 -14.80 5.75 16.84
CA GLY A 1189 -16.01 5.84 16.02
C GLY A 1189 -15.84 6.59 14.69
N LEU A 1190 -14.65 7.09 14.38
CA LEU A 1190 -14.27 7.58 13.06
C LEU A 1190 -13.59 6.47 12.25
N TYR A 1191 -13.84 6.51 10.94
CA TYR A 1191 -13.16 5.69 9.94
C TYR A 1191 -12.57 6.62 8.88
N TYR A 1192 -11.26 6.52 8.68
CA TYR A 1192 -10.55 7.40 7.76
C TYR A 1192 -9.37 6.70 7.11
N TYR A 1193 -9.01 7.19 5.93
CA TYR A 1193 -7.79 6.81 5.24
C TYR A 1193 -6.71 7.82 5.61
N GLU A 1194 -5.59 7.35 6.14
CA GLU A 1194 -4.43 8.16 6.51
C GLU A 1194 -3.36 8.00 5.42
N THR A 1195 -2.83 9.12 4.94
CA THR A 1195 -1.66 9.12 4.06
C THR A 1195 -0.47 9.81 4.71
N VAL A 1196 0.58 9.01 4.91
CA VAL A 1196 1.87 9.49 5.39
C VAL A 1196 2.64 10.07 4.21
N ARG A 1197 2.89 11.39 4.22
CA ARG A 1197 3.67 12.11 3.20
C ARG A 1197 4.98 12.62 3.78
N ASP A 1198 5.79 13.30 2.96
CA ASP A 1198 7.10 13.83 3.37
C ASP A 1198 7.02 15.14 4.17
N SER A 1199 6.06 16.01 3.86
CA SER A 1199 5.89 17.31 4.53
C SER A 1199 4.76 17.34 5.56
N ALA A 1200 3.83 16.37 5.52
CA ALA A 1200 2.58 16.38 6.30
C ALA A 1200 2.01 14.97 6.52
N GLU A 1201 1.07 14.88 7.45
CA GLU A 1201 0.13 13.76 7.58
C GLU A 1201 -1.25 14.21 7.06
N ASP A 1202 -1.86 13.46 6.15
CA ASP A 1202 -3.19 13.77 5.62
C ASP A 1202 -4.22 12.71 6.05
N PHE A 1203 -5.41 13.17 6.46
CA PHE A 1203 -6.51 12.32 6.89
C PHE A 1203 -7.74 12.59 6.01
N PHE A 1204 -8.29 11.53 5.40
CA PHE A 1204 -9.49 11.57 4.59
C PHE A 1204 -10.63 10.85 5.31
N ILE A 1205 -11.61 11.62 5.77
CA ILE A 1205 -12.72 11.15 6.61
C ILE A 1205 -14.00 11.19 5.77
N GLU A 1206 -14.64 10.04 5.57
CA GLU A 1206 -15.91 9.95 4.81
C GLU A 1206 -17.05 10.72 5.48
N ASP A 1207 -17.15 10.59 6.80
CA ASP A 1207 -18.22 11.17 7.61
C ASP A 1207 -17.64 11.56 8.99
N ILE A 1208 -17.83 12.82 9.36
CA ILE A 1208 -17.56 13.32 10.70
C ILE A 1208 -18.90 13.72 11.35
N PRO A 1209 -19.34 13.04 12.43
CA PRO A 1209 -20.53 13.47 13.15
C PRO A 1209 -20.34 14.84 13.82
N GLN A 1210 -21.44 15.47 14.23
CA GLN A 1210 -21.35 16.61 15.15
C GLN A 1210 -20.71 16.16 16.48
N GLY A 1211 -19.70 16.89 16.96
CA GLY A 1211 -19.02 16.55 18.20
C GLY A 1211 -17.54 16.91 18.21
N GLU A 1212 -16.82 16.37 19.20
CA GLU A 1212 -15.37 16.52 19.36
C GLU A 1212 -14.68 15.17 19.15
N PHE A 1213 -13.60 15.17 18.36
CA PHE A 1213 -12.82 13.98 18.01
C PHE A 1213 -11.34 14.26 18.22
N LYS A 1214 -10.58 13.19 18.47
CA LYS A 1214 -9.13 13.27 18.64
C LYS A 1214 -8.45 12.31 17.67
N LEU A 1215 -7.64 12.86 16.77
CA LEU A 1215 -6.73 12.08 15.94
C LEU A 1215 -5.32 12.20 16.48
N LYS A 1216 -4.56 11.12 16.39
CA LYS A 1216 -3.19 11.05 16.88
C LYS A 1216 -2.28 10.45 15.84
N TYR A 1217 -1.13 11.06 15.64
CA TYR A 1217 -0.05 10.52 14.82
C TYR A 1217 1.29 10.73 15.53
N ARG A 1218 2.30 9.96 15.14
CA ARG A 1218 3.59 9.93 15.84
C ARG A 1218 4.72 10.33 14.90
N LEU A 1219 5.60 11.17 15.43
CA LEU A 1219 6.81 11.64 14.78
C LEU A 1219 8.02 11.25 15.62
N ARG A 1220 9.18 11.17 14.98
CA ARG A 1220 10.47 10.95 15.63
C ARG A 1220 11.44 12.05 15.24
N CYS A 1221 12.09 12.64 16.24
CA CYS A 1221 13.10 13.67 16.03
C CYS A 1221 14.36 13.07 15.39
N GLN A 1222 14.80 13.59 14.26
CA GLN A 1222 16.01 13.12 13.56
C GLN A 1222 17.09 14.19 13.41
N GLN A 1223 16.71 15.44 13.12
CA GLN A 1223 17.67 16.53 12.94
C GLN A 1223 17.64 17.47 14.14
N SER A 1224 18.80 17.95 14.57
CA SER A 1224 18.91 18.99 15.59
C SER A 1224 18.77 20.38 14.98
N GLY A 1225 18.10 21.29 15.69
CA GLY A 1225 17.73 22.60 15.16
C GLY A 1225 16.48 23.20 15.80
N LYS A 1226 16.01 24.31 15.20
CA LYS A 1226 14.71 24.92 15.46
C LYS A 1226 13.89 24.86 14.19
N PHE A 1227 12.75 24.20 14.27
CA PHE A 1227 11.92 23.90 13.11
C PHE A 1227 10.53 24.47 13.27
N LYS A 1228 10.08 25.22 12.27
CA LYS A 1228 8.73 25.79 12.26
C LYS A 1228 7.73 24.82 11.64
N THR A 1229 6.51 24.84 12.17
CA THR A 1229 5.38 24.07 11.65
C THR A 1229 4.24 24.98 11.23
N ALA A 1230 3.83 24.86 9.97
CA ALA A 1230 2.61 25.49 9.46
C ALA A 1230 1.37 24.91 10.19
N PRO A 1231 0.28 25.70 10.35
CA PRO A 1231 -0.99 25.23 10.91
C PRO A 1231 -1.49 23.92 10.33
N ALA A 1232 -2.14 23.08 11.14
CA ALA A 1232 -2.99 22.03 10.63
C ALA A 1232 -4.28 22.64 10.07
N THR A 1233 -4.77 22.09 8.96
CA THR A 1233 -5.94 22.59 8.26
C THR A 1233 -7.00 21.49 8.21
N ILE A 1234 -8.27 21.84 8.39
CA ILE A 1234 -9.42 20.95 8.19
C ILE A 1234 -10.38 21.63 7.21
N GLN A 1235 -10.78 20.90 6.17
CA GLN A 1235 -11.69 21.42 5.15
C GLN A 1235 -12.62 20.32 4.62
N SER A 1236 -13.79 20.71 4.14
CA SER A 1236 -14.58 19.83 3.27
C SER A 1236 -13.96 19.77 1.88
N MET A 1237 -13.83 18.57 1.31
CA MET A 1237 -13.31 18.37 -0.05
C MET A 1237 -14.22 18.94 -1.13
N TYR A 1238 -15.51 19.11 -0.82
CA TYR A 1238 -16.54 19.51 -1.78
C TYR A 1238 -17.18 20.87 -1.47
N ALA A 1239 -16.89 21.43 -0.30
CA ALA A 1239 -17.30 22.77 0.13
C ALA A 1239 -16.14 23.46 0.88
N PRO A 1240 -15.05 23.82 0.20
CA PRO A 1240 -13.80 24.29 0.82
C PRO A 1240 -13.93 25.66 1.51
N GLU A 1241 -15.03 26.38 1.31
CA GLU A 1241 -15.42 27.54 2.12
C GLU A 1241 -15.60 27.20 3.61
N PHE A 1242 -15.89 25.93 3.94
CA PHE A 1242 -15.88 25.43 5.32
C PHE A 1242 -14.49 24.91 5.67
N VAL A 1243 -13.63 25.84 6.08
CA VAL A 1243 -12.25 25.57 6.49
C VAL A 1243 -11.97 26.08 7.89
N ALA A 1244 -11.08 25.41 8.60
CA ALA A 1244 -10.49 25.90 9.84
C ALA A 1244 -9.01 25.55 9.93
N TYR A 1245 -8.29 26.34 10.72
CA TYR A 1245 -6.83 26.24 10.86
C TYR A 1245 -6.44 26.22 12.34
N SER A 1246 -5.39 25.48 12.69
CA SER A 1246 -4.78 25.52 14.03
C SER A 1246 -3.81 26.70 14.18
N SER A 1247 -3.21 26.87 15.36
CA SER A 1247 -2.01 27.71 15.49
C SER A 1247 -0.77 27.01 14.90
N GLY A 1248 0.19 27.80 14.43
CA GLY A 1248 1.54 27.34 14.11
C GLY A 1248 2.38 27.10 15.38
N LYS A 1249 3.44 26.29 15.28
CA LYS A 1249 4.32 26.00 16.43
C LYS A 1249 5.77 25.84 16.00
N GLU A 1250 6.69 26.16 16.90
CA GLU A 1250 8.13 25.90 16.74
C GLU A 1250 8.53 24.71 17.63
N VAL A 1251 9.37 23.82 17.12
CA VAL A 1251 9.93 22.68 17.84
C VAL A 1251 11.44 22.81 17.87
N LYS A 1252 12.03 22.80 19.08
CA LYS A 1252 13.47 22.85 19.30
C LYS A 1252 14.01 21.46 19.63
N ILE A 1253 14.94 20.98 18.80
CA ILE A 1253 15.54 19.65 18.88
C ILE A 1253 17.06 19.80 19.12
N GLU A 1254 17.60 19.14 20.13
CA GLU A 1254 19.05 19.12 20.43
C GLU A 1254 19.66 17.73 20.21
N GLU A 1255 20.96 17.65 19.91
CA GLU A 1255 21.67 16.36 19.88
C GLU A 1255 21.61 15.70 21.27
N LYS A 1256 21.49 14.37 21.26
CA LYS A 1256 21.57 13.57 22.47
C LYS A 1256 23.04 13.50 22.91
N LYS A 1257 23.34 14.02 24.10
CA LYS A 1257 24.70 14.02 24.67
C LYS A 1257 25.10 12.66 25.21
#